data_AF-A0A7S4N406-F1
#
_entry.id   AF-A0A7S4N406-F1
#
_cell.length_a   1.000
_cell.length_b   1.000
_cell.length_c   1.000
_cell.angle_alpha   90.00
_cell.angle_beta   90.00
_cell.angle_gamma   90.00
#
_symmetry.space_group_name_H-M   'P 1'
#
loop_
_entity.id
_entity.type
_entity.pdbx_description
1 polymer ?
#
loop_
_entity_poly.entity_id
_entity_poly.type
_entity_poly.pdbx_seq_one_letter_code
_entity_poly.pdbx_strand_id
1 'polypeptide(L)'
;MRSISSLSSTIRAAAKAIFISLAVGRCLHVVPLVDAATGDHVTKSYTFAVVPKRTNSPYWQVVRTGCETRAKRLSKEMGANVTCLFTGPDEGGPQTQARQAAIVEDLIAGGEIDGLALAVVEAPSAETLIEKAVAKGIQVVTFDTDAVNSRRLAYIGTDNVAMGTELGRVLLQIKPGGGTYGLVGAGSPNIQERYQGVRDALANSAWMEVEDSPKNCEGNSTLAVQQMFELASAHADLGAIIPVGAWPMLDGAYWQDYVDENVDVLTVVGDSLQQQIDLMDMGYANALVGQLPFEMGKLAIDRLLQVRQSQENGEGLPFTDRIFPTNFLGVVNIPQDIPPMQINMNYIGGLVIFGYILCGILCLLSVGFAIFSFVNRSHPIIKKSQPKFLIMLCVGTLIAGLAIIPLSIDDEKYTQRGCDIACMASPWLIFIGFTTCYSALFSKIWRVNKIFHHPKRFQRLKVTEKDVLVPFAVLMTINVITLLCWTLLAPITYKRVASSGTDNWNRVYKSYYGTCSSSTDTRGGFLPYIIILVVVNCTAIIIANIQAYQARNIHTEFSESRYIAMATASMFQAFLIGIPVPALVRENPRAEFIILSIFIFVTCAAILLLTYLPKIGYMKEYNMQKKDHDAKRGAKKSDSEAGASVDDVGTESTTTTNEDLRYTILEVSEEFEQPSFKLRSCHSIRRSTAESWAANDRDPSIFLNESPNHTRSVRFEEECANNMEPAIHASTHASTKEGV
;
A
#
# COMPACT_ATOMS: atom_id res chain seq x y z
N MET A 1 -3.81 37.95 -22.77
CA MET A 1 -3.67 36.60 -23.36
C MET A 1 -2.56 36.49 -24.43
N ARG A 2 -1.40 37.13 -24.27
CA ARG A 2 -0.17 36.84 -25.04
C ARG A 2 1.06 37.14 -24.17
N SER A 3 1.32 36.31 -23.15
CA SER A 3 2.58 36.37 -22.37
C SER A 3 2.86 35.12 -21.50
N ILE A 4 2.23 33.97 -21.80
CA ILE A 4 2.40 32.73 -20.99
C ILE A 4 2.99 31.57 -21.82
N SER A 5 3.09 31.69 -23.14
CA SER A 5 3.67 30.64 -23.99
C SER A 5 5.20 30.66 -24.13
N SER A 6 5.90 31.70 -23.65
CA SER A 6 7.35 31.88 -23.85
C SER A 6 8.24 31.33 -22.74
N LEU A 7 7.69 30.88 -21.61
CA LEU A 7 8.49 30.47 -20.44
C LEU A 7 8.70 28.94 -20.33
N SER A 8 8.01 28.14 -21.14
CA SER A 8 8.06 26.67 -21.07
C SER A 8 9.05 26.00 -22.05
N SER A 9 9.62 26.78 -22.98
CA SER A 9 10.57 26.27 -24.00
C SER A 9 12.02 26.31 -23.52
N THR A 10 12.40 27.29 -22.67
CA THR A 10 13.77 27.46 -22.17
C THR A 10 14.12 26.49 -21.02
N ILE A 11 13.13 26.04 -20.25
CA ILE A 11 13.35 25.10 -19.12
C ILE A 11 13.48 23.65 -19.62
N ARG A 12 12.85 23.30 -20.75
CA ARG A 12 12.98 21.97 -21.36
C ARG A 12 14.29 21.75 -22.13
N ALA A 13 14.99 22.83 -22.50
CA ALA A 13 16.27 22.77 -23.20
C ALA A 13 17.47 22.51 -22.25
N ALA A 14 17.36 22.86 -20.96
CA ALA A 14 18.46 22.71 -20.00
C ALA A 14 18.55 21.31 -19.36
N ALA A 15 17.46 20.52 -19.38
CA ALA A 15 17.40 19.21 -18.71
C ALA A 15 17.84 18.01 -19.58
N LYS A 16 18.21 18.22 -20.85
CA LYS A 16 18.61 17.15 -21.78
C LYS A 16 20.11 17.09 -22.10
N ALA A 17 20.94 17.89 -21.44
CA ALA A 17 22.35 18.08 -21.83
C ALA A 17 23.41 17.48 -20.87
N ILE A 18 23.06 16.66 -19.88
CA ILE A 18 24.04 16.19 -18.86
C ILE A 18 24.15 14.65 -18.70
N PHE A 19 23.42 13.83 -19.46
CA PHE A 19 23.66 12.38 -19.42
C PHE A 19 23.68 11.75 -20.82
N ILE A 20 24.68 10.89 -21.02
CA ILE A 20 24.95 10.02 -22.17
C ILE A 20 25.95 10.60 -23.19
N SER A 21 27.21 10.66 -22.75
CA SER A 21 28.35 10.25 -23.58
C SER A 21 28.58 8.76 -23.34
N LEU A 22 28.36 7.91 -24.33
CA LEU A 22 29.23 6.78 -24.73
C LEU A 22 28.52 5.86 -25.74
N ALA A 23 29.20 5.66 -26.87
CA ALA A 23 29.10 4.54 -27.80
C ALA A 23 27.81 4.39 -28.63
N VAL A 24 27.88 4.74 -29.93
CA VAL A 24 28.10 3.78 -31.02
C VAL A 24 28.11 4.57 -32.34
N GLY A 25 29.20 4.41 -33.09
CA GLY A 25 29.36 5.02 -34.41
C GLY A 25 28.61 4.26 -35.51
N ARG A 26 28.40 4.99 -36.61
CA ARG A 26 28.36 4.50 -38.00
C ARG A 26 27.46 3.30 -38.30
N CYS A 27 26.37 3.54 -39.04
CA CYS A 27 26.36 3.35 -40.49
C CYS A 27 24.95 3.59 -41.03
N LEU A 28 24.83 4.57 -41.92
CA LEU A 28 23.69 4.75 -42.80
C LEU A 28 23.92 3.83 -44.00
N HIS A 29 23.20 2.71 -44.07
CA HIS A 29 23.07 1.93 -45.31
C HIS A 29 21.59 1.85 -45.68
N VAL A 30 21.27 2.57 -46.75
CA VAL A 30 20.10 2.36 -47.59
C VAL A 30 20.15 0.92 -48.10
N VAL A 31 19.06 0.16 -47.92
CA VAL A 31 18.79 -1.08 -48.65
C VAL A 31 17.42 -0.92 -49.33
N PRO A 32 17.27 -1.38 -50.58
CA PRO A 32 16.23 -0.94 -51.50
C PRO A 32 14.92 -1.72 -51.34
N LEU A 33 13.87 -1.16 -51.96
CA LEU A 33 12.62 -1.81 -52.33
C LEU A 33 12.86 -3.23 -52.86
N VAL A 34 12.22 -4.21 -52.25
CA VAL A 34 12.12 -5.59 -52.74
C VAL A 34 10.79 -5.78 -53.47
N ASP A 35 10.91 -6.52 -54.56
CA ASP A 35 9.98 -6.82 -55.63
C ASP A 35 8.55 -7.21 -55.22
N ALA A 36 7.61 -6.78 -56.06
CA ALA A 36 6.31 -7.39 -56.21
C ALA A 36 6.48 -8.77 -56.86
N ALA A 37 6.48 -9.82 -56.04
CA ALA A 37 6.30 -11.19 -56.50
C ALA A 37 4.81 -11.54 -56.47
N THR A 38 4.24 -11.70 -57.67
CA THR A 38 2.96 -12.40 -57.89
C THR A 38 3.14 -13.88 -57.55
N GLY A 39 2.80 -14.26 -56.32
CA GLY A 39 2.57 -15.64 -55.92
C GLY A 39 1.10 -15.81 -55.51
N ASP A 40 0.47 -16.92 -55.89
CA ASP A 40 -0.85 -17.30 -55.40
C ASP A 40 -0.88 -17.20 -53.86
N HIS A 41 -1.58 -16.20 -53.34
CA HIS A 41 -1.79 -16.06 -51.90
C HIS A 41 -2.70 -17.20 -51.43
N VAL A 42 -2.11 -18.30 -50.96
CA VAL A 42 -2.83 -19.27 -50.12
C VAL A 42 -3.28 -18.51 -48.87
N THR A 43 -4.55 -18.12 -48.86
CA THR A 43 -5.17 -17.42 -47.75
C THR A 43 -5.21 -18.38 -46.58
N LYS A 44 -4.39 -18.14 -45.54
CA LYS A 44 -4.40 -18.97 -44.31
C LYS A 44 -5.83 -19.05 -43.76
N SER A 45 -6.26 -20.23 -43.33
CA SER A 45 -7.59 -20.46 -42.78
C SER A 45 -7.49 -20.94 -41.34
N TYR A 46 -8.33 -20.39 -40.46
CA TYR A 46 -8.44 -20.70 -39.05
C TYR A 46 -9.89 -20.99 -38.69
N THR A 47 -10.17 -22.13 -38.06
CA THR A 47 -11.51 -22.47 -37.59
C THR A 47 -11.49 -22.66 -36.08
N PHE A 48 -12.20 -21.80 -35.34
CA PHE A 48 -12.30 -21.91 -33.88
C PHE A 48 -13.70 -22.32 -33.48
N ALA A 49 -13.83 -23.44 -32.75
CA ALA A 49 -15.10 -23.86 -32.18
C ALA A 49 -15.41 -23.06 -30.92
N VAL A 50 -16.64 -22.54 -30.82
CA VAL A 50 -17.16 -21.89 -29.62
C VAL A 50 -18.39 -22.67 -29.18
N VAL A 51 -18.26 -23.37 -28.06
CA VAL A 51 -19.26 -24.31 -27.53
C VAL A 51 -19.94 -23.73 -26.29
N PRO A 52 -21.15 -23.14 -26.42
CA PRO A 52 -21.92 -22.65 -25.28
C PRO A 52 -22.58 -23.81 -24.52
N LYS A 53 -23.26 -23.48 -23.40
CA LYS A 53 -24.10 -24.46 -22.69
C LYS A 53 -25.35 -24.85 -23.48
N ARG A 54 -25.90 -23.91 -24.26
CA ARG A 54 -27.02 -24.10 -25.18
C ARG A 54 -26.99 -23.05 -26.28
N THR A 55 -27.61 -23.32 -27.42
CA THR A 55 -27.62 -22.41 -28.57
C THR A 55 -28.93 -21.64 -28.70
N ASN A 56 -30.06 -22.16 -28.23
CA ASN A 56 -31.39 -21.57 -28.44
C ASN A 56 -31.77 -20.39 -27.52
N SER A 57 -30.84 -19.81 -26.76
CA SER A 57 -31.15 -18.72 -25.81
C SER A 57 -30.58 -17.37 -26.27
N PRO A 58 -31.31 -16.25 -26.05
CA PRO A 58 -30.86 -14.92 -26.44
C PRO A 58 -29.47 -14.54 -25.93
N TYR A 59 -29.11 -14.94 -24.70
CA TYR A 59 -27.78 -14.72 -24.13
C TYR A 59 -26.66 -15.28 -25.01
N TRP A 60 -26.80 -16.54 -25.44
CA TRP A 60 -25.80 -17.22 -26.26
C TRP A 60 -25.79 -16.73 -27.71
N GLN A 61 -26.91 -16.19 -28.21
CA GLN A 61 -26.93 -15.52 -29.51
C GLN A 61 -26.09 -14.23 -29.51
N VAL A 62 -26.02 -13.51 -28.38
CA VAL A 62 -25.13 -12.35 -28.25
C VAL A 62 -23.65 -12.78 -28.24
N VAL A 63 -23.32 -13.89 -27.58
CA VAL A 63 -21.97 -14.49 -27.64
C VAL A 63 -21.62 -14.87 -29.08
N ARG A 64 -22.52 -15.58 -29.78
CA ARG A 64 -22.36 -15.94 -31.20
C ARG A 64 -22.07 -14.73 -32.06
N THR A 65 -22.87 -13.68 -31.91
CA THR A 65 -22.70 -12.43 -32.65
C THR A 65 -21.32 -11.83 -32.39
N GLY A 66 -20.86 -11.84 -31.13
CA GLY A 66 -19.51 -11.39 -30.76
C GLY A 66 -18.39 -12.18 -31.43
N CYS A 67 -18.47 -13.52 -31.39
CA CYS A 67 -17.45 -14.38 -31.99
C CYS A 67 -17.42 -14.25 -33.53
N GLU A 68 -18.58 -14.30 -34.19
CA GLU A 68 -18.69 -14.23 -35.65
C GLU A 68 -18.27 -12.84 -36.17
N THR A 69 -18.66 -11.77 -35.48
CA THR A 69 -18.26 -10.41 -35.83
C THR A 69 -16.75 -10.25 -35.70
N ARG A 70 -16.14 -10.78 -34.63
CA ARG A 70 -14.70 -10.70 -34.45
C ARG A 70 -13.94 -11.51 -35.50
N ALA A 71 -14.38 -12.73 -35.79
CA ALA A 71 -13.80 -13.59 -36.82
C ALA A 71 -13.84 -12.94 -38.21
N LYS A 72 -14.99 -12.37 -38.61
CA LYS A 72 -15.14 -11.61 -39.86
C LYS A 72 -14.21 -10.40 -39.93
N ARG A 73 -14.04 -9.68 -38.81
CA ARG A 73 -13.15 -8.52 -38.72
C ARG A 73 -11.68 -8.92 -38.86
N LEU A 74 -11.24 -9.94 -38.13
CA LEU A 74 -9.87 -10.47 -38.20
C LEU A 74 -9.54 -10.98 -39.60
N SER A 75 -10.51 -11.64 -40.25
CA SER A 75 -10.34 -12.11 -41.63
C SER A 75 -9.95 -10.97 -42.58
N LYS A 76 -10.61 -9.82 -42.45
CA LYS A 76 -10.31 -8.61 -43.23
C LYS A 76 -8.98 -7.97 -42.84
N GLU A 77 -8.70 -7.87 -41.54
CA GLU A 77 -7.50 -7.22 -41.01
C GLU A 77 -6.21 -7.97 -41.40
N MET A 78 -6.28 -9.30 -41.47
CA MET A 78 -5.11 -10.15 -41.67
C MET A 78 -4.96 -10.71 -43.09
N GLY A 79 -6.00 -10.58 -43.94
CA GLY A 79 -6.03 -11.28 -45.22
C GLY A 79 -6.01 -12.81 -45.05
N ALA A 80 -6.70 -13.31 -44.03
CA ALA A 80 -6.85 -14.73 -43.69
C ALA A 80 -8.35 -15.08 -43.60
N ASN A 81 -8.71 -16.36 -43.62
CA ASN A 81 -10.09 -16.81 -43.38
C ASN A 81 -10.22 -17.26 -41.92
N VAL A 82 -10.77 -16.42 -41.04
CA VAL A 82 -11.02 -16.77 -39.63
C VAL A 82 -12.51 -17.06 -39.47
N THR A 83 -12.85 -18.27 -39.02
CA THR A 83 -14.23 -18.74 -38.84
C THR A 83 -14.52 -19.02 -37.37
N CYS A 84 -15.64 -18.49 -36.85
CA CYS A 84 -16.22 -18.95 -35.59
C CYS A 84 -17.22 -20.08 -35.89
N LEU A 85 -16.89 -21.30 -35.48
CA LEU A 85 -17.82 -22.43 -35.50
C LEU A 85 -18.61 -22.44 -34.18
N PHE A 86 -19.73 -21.73 -34.16
CA PHE A 86 -20.61 -21.69 -32.99
C PHE A 86 -21.57 -22.89 -32.99
N THR A 87 -21.34 -23.85 -32.11
CA THR A 87 -22.10 -25.12 -32.03
C THR A 87 -22.19 -25.62 -30.59
N GLY A 88 -23.29 -26.26 -30.22
CA GLY A 88 -23.50 -26.77 -28.86
C GLY A 88 -24.91 -27.36 -28.72
N PRO A 89 -25.30 -27.78 -27.51
CA PRO A 89 -26.65 -28.28 -27.27
C PRO A 89 -27.71 -27.29 -27.77
N ASP A 90 -28.81 -27.80 -28.27
CA ASP A 90 -29.97 -27.02 -28.68
C ASP A 90 -30.67 -26.40 -27.47
N GLU A 91 -30.97 -27.23 -26.46
CA GLU A 91 -31.71 -26.83 -25.26
C GLU A 91 -30.95 -27.12 -23.95
N GLY A 92 -31.43 -26.56 -22.84
CA GLY A 92 -30.96 -26.86 -21.49
C GLY A 92 -31.68 -28.05 -20.84
N GLY A 93 -31.38 -28.32 -19.56
CA GLY A 93 -32.01 -29.38 -18.76
C GLY A 93 -31.09 -30.57 -18.41
N PRO A 94 -31.64 -31.68 -17.88
CA PRO A 94 -30.86 -32.78 -17.28
C PRO A 94 -29.87 -33.47 -18.22
N GLN A 95 -30.13 -33.48 -19.52
CA GLN A 95 -29.29 -34.14 -20.54
C GLN A 95 -28.24 -33.22 -21.17
N THR A 96 -28.19 -31.94 -20.77
CA THR A 96 -27.32 -30.93 -21.40
C THR A 96 -25.85 -31.32 -21.34
N GLN A 97 -25.40 -31.88 -20.21
CA GLN A 97 -24.02 -32.31 -20.01
C GLN A 97 -23.63 -33.41 -21.00
N ALA A 98 -24.43 -34.46 -21.14
CA ALA A 98 -24.15 -35.56 -22.07
C ALA A 98 -24.16 -35.10 -23.54
N ARG A 99 -25.10 -34.23 -23.92
CA ARG A 99 -25.16 -33.64 -25.27
C ARG A 99 -23.93 -32.76 -25.57
N GLN A 100 -23.53 -31.91 -24.62
CA GLN A 100 -22.33 -31.07 -24.79
C GLN A 100 -21.08 -31.93 -24.94
N ALA A 101 -20.95 -32.99 -24.14
CA ALA A 101 -19.83 -33.92 -24.22
C ALA A 101 -19.72 -34.58 -25.60
N ALA A 102 -20.83 -35.12 -26.13
CA ALA A 102 -20.85 -35.75 -27.46
C ALA A 102 -20.41 -34.77 -28.56
N ILE A 103 -20.91 -33.53 -28.54
CA ILE A 103 -20.54 -32.49 -29.52
C ILE A 103 -19.04 -32.17 -29.45
N VAL A 104 -18.50 -32.02 -28.24
CA VAL A 104 -17.07 -31.75 -28.05
C VAL A 104 -16.22 -32.94 -28.50
N GLU A 105 -16.65 -34.18 -28.24
CA GLU A 105 -15.97 -35.39 -28.72
C GLU A 105 -15.95 -35.47 -30.24
N ASP A 106 -17.05 -35.14 -30.91
CA ASP A 106 -17.14 -35.10 -32.38
C ASP A 106 -16.20 -34.04 -32.97
N LEU A 107 -16.12 -32.85 -32.35
CA LEU A 107 -15.18 -31.79 -32.75
C LEU A 107 -13.71 -32.23 -32.60
N ILE A 108 -13.39 -32.92 -31.50
CA ILE A 108 -12.05 -33.49 -31.25
C ILE A 108 -11.77 -34.64 -32.24
N ALA A 109 -12.78 -35.42 -32.61
CA ALA A 109 -12.64 -36.54 -33.56
C ALA A 109 -12.41 -36.06 -34.99
N GLY A 110 -13.18 -35.05 -35.44
CA GLY A 110 -13.10 -34.51 -36.79
C GLY A 110 -11.78 -33.82 -37.12
N GLY A 111 -11.14 -33.17 -36.14
CA GLY A 111 -9.82 -32.53 -36.33
C GLY A 111 -9.81 -31.30 -37.24
N GLU A 112 -11.00 -30.74 -37.51
CA GLU A 112 -11.19 -29.59 -38.43
C GLU A 112 -11.04 -28.23 -37.74
N ILE A 113 -10.77 -28.20 -36.43
CA ILE A 113 -10.70 -26.98 -35.62
C ILE A 113 -9.26 -26.71 -35.15
N ASP A 114 -8.87 -25.44 -35.17
CA ASP A 114 -7.58 -24.94 -34.70
C ASP A 114 -7.57 -24.59 -33.20
N GLY A 115 -8.74 -24.61 -32.57
CA GLY A 115 -8.90 -24.32 -31.14
C GLY A 115 -10.36 -24.40 -30.68
N LEU A 116 -10.55 -24.56 -29.38
CA LEU A 116 -11.85 -24.75 -28.74
C LEU A 116 -12.05 -23.74 -27.61
N ALA A 117 -13.16 -23.01 -27.63
CA ALA A 117 -13.67 -22.26 -26.50
C ALA A 117 -14.88 -23.01 -25.92
N LEU A 118 -14.84 -23.37 -24.64
CA LEU A 118 -15.88 -24.17 -23.99
C LEU A 118 -16.50 -23.45 -22.80
N ALA A 119 -17.83 -23.28 -22.82
CA ALA A 119 -18.60 -22.87 -21.64
C ALA A 119 -19.03 -24.09 -20.86
N VAL A 120 -18.47 -24.26 -19.66
CA VAL A 120 -18.55 -25.50 -18.89
C VAL A 120 -19.95 -25.70 -18.31
N VAL A 121 -20.61 -26.80 -18.68
CA VAL A 121 -21.86 -27.23 -18.03
C VAL A 121 -21.56 -27.94 -16.71
N GLU A 122 -20.58 -28.85 -16.69
CA GLU A 122 -20.18 -29.65 -15.55
C GLU A 122 -18.66 -29.84 -15.56
N ALA A 123 -18.00 -29.51 -14.44
CA ALA A 123 -16.55 -29.34 -14.39
C ALA A 123 -15.76 -30.65 -14.60
N PRO A 124 -15.96 -31.73 -13.81
CA PRO A 124 -15.34 -33.04 -14.06
C PRO A 124 -15.43 -33.57 -15.50
N SER A 125 -16.61 -33.46 -16.13
CA SER A 125 -16.84 -33.84 -17.52
C SER A 125 -16.02 -32.96 -18.47
N ALA A 126 -16.02 -31.64 -18.25
CA ALA A 126 -15.25 -30.71 -19.07
C ALA A 126 -13.73 -30.91 -18.91
N GLU A 127 -13.24 -31.18 -17.70
CA GLU A 127 -11.83 -31.49 -17.42
C GLU A 127 -11.36 -32.69 -18.25
N THR A 128 -12.17 -33.75 -18.30
CA THR A 128 -11.88 -34.94 -19.13
C THR A 128 -11.86 -34.62 -20.63
N LEU A 129 -12.80 -33.80 -21.12
CA LEU A 129 -12.88 -33.41 -22.52
C LEU A 129 -11.71 -32.51 -22.94
N ILE A 130 -11.34 -31.56 -22.07
CA ILE A 130 -10.19 -30.67 -22.27
C ILE A 130 -8.91 -31.50 -22.36
N GLU A 131 -8.75 -32.51 -21.50
CA GLU A 131 -7.61 -33.41 -21.54
C GLU A 131 -7.49 -34.15 -22.88
N LYS A 132 -8.61 -34.66 -23.40
CA LYS A 132 -8.68 -35.31 -24.73
C LYS A 132 -8.35 -34.34 -25.86
N ALA A 133 -8.86 -33.12 -25.81
CA ALA A 133 -8.60 -32.10 -26.83
C ALA A 133 -7.12 -31.73 -26.89
N VAL A 134 -6.51 -31.43 -25.74
CA VAL A 134 -5.10 -31.06 -25.64
C VAL A 134 -4.19 -32.21 -26.04
N ALA A 135 -4.56 -33.47 -25.75
CA ALA A 135 -3.83 -34.65 -26.22
C ALA A 135 -3.79 -34.78 -27.76
N LYS A 136 -4.80 -34.24 -28.46
CA LYS A 136 -4.81 -34.13 -29.93
C LYS A 136 -4.21 -32.81 -30.46
N GLY A 137 -3.61 -32.00 -29.61
CA GLY A 137 -3.01 -30.72 -29.98
C GLY A 137 -4.01 -29.55 -30.07
N ILE A 138 -5.31 -29.77 -29.83
CA ILE A 138 -6.33 -28.73 -29.85
C ILE A 138 -6.23 -27.94 -28.55
N GLN A 139 -5.91 -26.66 -28.65
CA GLN A 139 -5.81 -25.78 -27.49
C GLN A 139 -7.21 -25.34 -27.04
N VAL A 140 -7.42 -25.35 -25.72
CA VAL A 140 -8.73 -25.04 -25.14
C VAL A 140 -8.66 -23.82 -24.24
N VAL A 141 -9.61 -22.91 -24.41
CA VAL A 141 -9.94 -21.86 -23.44
C VAL A 141 -11.35 -22.12 -22.91
N THR A 142 -11.61 -21.75 -21.66
CA THR A 142 -12.97 -21.75 -21.11
C THR A 142 -13.54 -20.34 -21.17
N PHE A 143 -14.86 -20.23 -21.27
CA PHE A 143 -15.53 -18.93 -21.22
C PHE A 143 -16.89 -19.03 -20.51
N ASP A 144 -17.39 -17.93 -19.96
CA ASP A 144 -18.64 -17.82 -19.15
C ASP A 144 -18.63 -18.64 -17.84
N THR A 145 -18.27 -19.92 -17.91
CA THR A 145 -18.14 -20.84 -16.77
C THR A 145 -16.87 -21.66 -16.93
N ASP A 146 -16.15 -21.86 -15.82
CA ASP A 146 -14.79 -22.37 -15.83
C ASP A 146 -14.66 -23.86 -15.44
N ALA A 147 -13.53 -24.46 -15.82
CA ALA A 147 -13.02 -25.76 -15.39
C ALA A 147 -11.56 -25.58 -14.89
N VAL A 148 -11.42 -25.06 -13.66
CA VAL A 148 -10.14 -24.57 -13.10
C VAL A 148 -9.06 -25.66 -13.03
N ASN A 149 -9.43 -26.92 -12.77
CA ASN A 149 -8.47 -28.01 -12.62
C ASN A 149 -8.09 -28.71 -13.94
N SER A 150 -8.54 -28.18 -15.08
CA SER A 150 -8.22 -28.73 -16.40
C SER A 150 -6.91 -28.16 -16.98
N ARG A 151 -6.46 -28.72 -18.10
CA ARG A 151 -5.36 -28.17 -18.92
C ARG A 151 -5.78 -27.00 -19.83
N ARG A 152 -6.88 -26.32 -19.55
CA ARG A 152 -7.25 -25.10 -20.29
C ARG A 152 -6.12 -24.06 -20.22
N LEU A 153 -5.96 -23.28 -21.28
CA LEU A 153 -4.95 -22.22 -21.34
C LEU A 153 -5.40 -20.94 -20.61
N ALA A 154 -6.68 -20.61 -20.69
CA ALA A 154 -7.24 -19.40 -20.12
C ALA A 154 -8.74 -19.53 -19.84
N TYR A 155 -9.26 -18.70 -18.95
CA TYR A 155 -10.69 -18.48 -18.69
C TYR A 155 -11.08 -17.06 -19.09
N ILE A 156 -12.24 -16.90 -19.73
CA ILE A 156 -12.79 -15.63 -20.21
C ILE A 156 -14.20 -15.48 -19.67
N GLY A 157 -14.44 -14.57 -18.73
CA GLY A 157 -15.79 -14.45 -18.18
C GLY A 157 -15.92 -13.38 -17.14
N THR A 158 -17.12 -13.26 -16.59
CA THR A 158 -17.39 -12.30 -15.52
C THR A 158 -16.88 -12.84 -14.19
N ASP A 159 -16.40 -11.94 -13.33
CA ASP A 159 -16.21 -12.25 -11.91
C ASP A 159 -17.60 -12.36 -11.26
N ASN A 160 -18.05 -13.58 -11.03
CA ASN A 160 -19.41 -13.85 -10.57
C ASN A 160 -19.62 -13.46 -9.10
N VAL A 161 -18.57 -13.50 -8.28
CA VAL A 161 -18.66 -13.02 -6.88
C VAL A 161 -18.83 -11.50 -6.89
N ALA A 162 -18.04 -10.79 -7.72
CA ALA A 162 -18.20 -9.34 -7.87
C ALA A 162 -19.57 -8.96 -8.45
N MET A 163 -20.08 -9.71 -9.44
CA MET A 163 -21.42 -9.50 -10.00
C MET A 163 -22.51 -9.72 -8.95
N GLY A 164 -22.41 -10.80 -8.16
CA GLY A 164 -23.31 -11.05 -7.03
C GLY A 164 -23.25 -9.94 -5.97
N THR A 165 -22.04 -9.48 -5.66
CA THR A 165 -21.81 -8.36 -4.74
C THR A 165 -22.51 -7.10 -5.23
N GLU A 166 -22.45 -6.82 -6.52
CA GLU A 166 -23.12 -5.67 -7.12
C GLU A 166 -24.65 -5.79 -7.07
N LEU A 167 -25.22 -6.98 -7.32
CA LEU A 167 -26.66 -7.22 -7.14
C LEU A 167 -27.12 -6.85 -5.72
N GLY A 168 -26.38 -7.30 -4.69
CA GLY A 168 -26.66 -6.92 -3.30
C GLY A 168 -26.44 -5.43 -3.01
N ARG A 169 -25.37 -4.83 -3.57
CA ARG A 169 -25.07 -3.39 -3.40
C ARG A 169 -26.17 -2.51 -4.00
N VAL A 170 -26.71 -2.89 -5.16
CA VAL A 170 -27.82 -2.19 -5.82
C VAL A 170 -29.10 -2.28 -4.98
N LEU A 171 -29.38 -3.44 -4.39
CA LEU A 171 -30.51 -3.57 -3.46
C LEU A 171 -30.36 -2.65 -2.24
N LEU A 172 -29.17 -2.60 -1.63
CA LEU A 172 -28.87 -1.67 -0.52
C LEU A 172 -29.02 -0.21 -0.92
N GLN A 173 -28.66 0.11 -2.17
CA GLN A 173 -28.82 1.45 -2.72
C GLN A 173 -30.31 1.82 -2.88
N ILE A 174 -31.15 0.91 -3.36
CA ILE A 174 -32.58 1.13 -3.56
C ILE A 174 -33.31 1.22 -2.21
N LYS A 175 -33.05 0.30 -1.28
CA LYS A 175 -33.71 0.23 0.03
C LYS A 175 -32.69 -0.11 1.12
N PRO A 176 -32.02 0.91 1.70
CA PRO A 176 -31.04 0.73 2.76
C PRO A 176 -31.66 0.30 4.10
N GLY A 177 -32.98 0.49 4.26
CA GLY A 177 -33.72 0.14 5.48
C GLY A 177 -33.91 -1.37 5.72
N GLY A 178 -33.52 -2.22 4.77
CA GLY A 178 -33.62 -3.67 4.90
C GLY A 178 -34.99 -4.27 4.54
N GLY A 179 -35.16 -5.54 4.88
CA GLY A 179 -36.32 -6.37 4.53
C GLY A 179 -35.92 -7.84 4.39
N THR A 180 -36.82 -8.69 3.91
CA THR A 180 -36.48 -10.06 3.53
C THR A 180 -36.27 -10.17 2.03
N TYR A 181 -35.37 -11.05 1.57
CA TYR A 181 -35.12 -11.28 0.15
C TYR A 181 -35.08 -12.78 -0.19
N GLY A 182 -35.45 -13.11 -1.42
CA GLY A 182 -35.34 -14.45 -1.98
C GLY A 182 -34.44 -14.48 -3.23
N LEU A 183 -33.68 -15.56 -3.40
CA LEU A 183 -32.82 -15.78 -4.56
C LEU A 183 -33.42 -16.81 -5.51
N VAL A 184 -33.29 -16.56 -6.82
CA VAL A 184 -33.66 -17.51 -7.87
C VAL A 184 -32.52 -17.67 -8.87
N GLY A 185 -32.20 -18.90 -9.26
CA GLY A 185 -31.17 -19.15 -10.26
C GLY A 185 -31.02 -20.63 -10.59
N ALA A 186 -29.80 -21.08 -10.85
CA ALA A 186 -29.51 -22.44 -11.31
C ALA A 186 -28.35 -23.10 -10.53
N GLY A 187 -28.06 -24.37 -10.83
CA GLY A 187 -27.04 -25.16 -10.13
C GLY A 187 -25.59 -25.03 -10.61
N SER A 188 -25.28 -24.24 -11.65
CA SER A 188 -23.91 -24.21 -12.22
C SER A 188 -22.91 -23.42 -11.34
N PRO A 189 -21.59 -23.72 -11.43
CA PRO A 189 -20.59 -23.13 -10.52
C PRO A 189 -20.57 -21.61 -10.48
N ASN A 190 -20.66 -20.97 -11.65
CA ASN A 190 -20.73 -19.51 -11.78
C ASN A 190 -21.93 -18.90 -11.04
N ILE A 191 -23.03 -19.63 -10.89
CA ILE A 191 -24.23 -19.16 -10.21
C ILE A 191 -24.09 -19.28 -8.69
N GLN A 192 -23.39 -20.32 -8.22
CA GLN A 192 -23.04 -20.44 -6.80
C GLN A 192 -22.18 -19.27 -6.32
N GLU A 193 -21.24 -18.83 -7.16
CA GLU A 193 -20.42 -17.64 -6.91
C GLU A 193 -21.26 -16.36 -6.82
N ARG A 194 -22.31 -16.20 -7.65
CA ARG A 194 -23.23 -15.05 -7.56
C ARG A 194 -24.03 -15.06 -6.27
N TYR A 195 -24.55 -16.22 -5.85
CA TYR A 195 -25.25 -16.32 -4.57
C TYR A 195 -24.34 -15.91 -3.40
N GLN A 196 -23.09 -16.37 -3.43
CA GLN A 196 -22.09 -15.98 -2.43
C GLN A 196 -21.88 -14.47 -2.41
N GLY A 197 -21.67 -13.84 -3.58
CA GLY A 197 -21.49 -12.39 -3.68
C GLY A 197 -22.70 -11.60 -3.14
N VAL A 198 -23.92 -12.03 -3.44
CA VAL A 198 -25.14 -11.38 -2.91
C VAL A 198 -25.17 -11.44 -1.39
N ARG A 199 -24.91 -12.63 -0.82
CA ARG A 199 -24.88 -12.83 0.63
C ARG A 199 -23.79 -12.01 1.30
N ASP A 200 -22.60 -11.95 0.72
CA ASP A 200 -21.48 -11.16 1.25
C ASP A 200 -21.80 -9.65 1.29
N ALA A 201 -22.46 -9.13 0.25
CA ALA A 201 -22.88 -7.73 0.21
C ALA A 201 -23.93 -7.41 1.28
N LEU A 202 -24.83 -8.35 1.59
CA LEU A 202 -25.95 -8.14 2.49
C LEU A 202 -25.67 -8.55 3.96
N ALA A 203 -24.59 -9.28 4.23
CA ALA A 203 -24.29 -9.88 5.54
C ALA A 203 -24.29 -8.92 6.75
N ASN A 204 -23.93 -7.65 6.55
CA ASN A 204 -23.89 -6.63 7.60
C ASN A 204 -24.99 -5.57 7.44
N SER A 205 -26.09 -5.93 6.80
CA SER A 205 -27.22 -5.04 6.54
C SER A 205 -28.48 -5.48 7.30
N ALA A 206 -29.57 -4.73 7.11
CA ALA A 206 -30.89 -5.10 7.63
C ALA A 206 -31.66 -6.05 6.68
N TRP A 207 -31.01 -6.61 5.66
CA TRP A 207 -31.60 -7.60 4.75
C TRP A 207 -31.39 -9.03 5.25
N MET A 208 -32.45 -9.83 5.20
CA MET A 208 -32.44 -11.24 5.63
C MET A 208 -32.89 -12.16 4.49
N GLU A 209 -32.17 -13.24 4.23
CA GLU A 209 -32.60 -14.26 3.26
C GLU A 209 -33.74 -15.10 3.83
N VAL A 210 -34.77 -15.40 3.04
CA VAL A 210 -35.88 -16.29 3.44
C VAL A 210 -35.47 -17.77 3.42
N GLU A 211 -36.13 -18.61 4.23
CA GLU A 211 -35.72 -20.01 4.44
C GLU A 211 -35.77 -20.88 3.16
N ASP A 212 -36.72 -20.62 2.25
CA ASP A 212 -36.90 -21.40 1.01
C ASP A 212 -36.04 -20.90 -0.18
N SER A 213 -35.06 -20.04 0.10
CA SER A 213 -34.07 -19.51 -0.85
C SER A 213 -32.72 -20.25 -0.74
N PRO A 214 -31.99 -20.46 -1.86
CA PRO A 214 -32.30 -20.09 -3.23
C PRO A 214 -33.18 -21.14 -3.93
N LYS A 215 -34.06 -20.70 -4.83
CA LYS A 215 -34.81 -21.59 -5.73
C LYS A 215 -33.98 -21.93 -6.96
N ASN A 216 -33.93 -23.21 -7.32
CA ASN A 216 -33.24 -23.70 -8.51
C ASN A 216 -34.24 -23.93 -9.66
N CYS A 217 -34.20 -23.08 -10.67
CA CYS A 217 -35.06 -23.15 -11.84
C CYS A 217 -34.53 -24.07 -12.94
N GLU A 218 -33.35 -24.68 -12.76
CA GLU A 218 -32.69 -25.54 -13.76
C GLU A 218 -32.49 -24.87 -15.13
N GLY A 219 -32.52 -23.54 -15.16
CA GLY A 219 -32.44 -22.73 -16.36
C GLY A 219 -33.71 -22.70 -17.22
N ASN A 220 -34.85 -23.12 -16.66
CA ASN A 220 -36.20 -23.03 -17.24
C ASN A 220 -36.88 -21.73 -16.79
N SER A 221 -37.28 -20.90 -17.75
CA SER A 221 -37.86 -19.57 -17.50
C SER A 221 -39.22 -19.62 -16.80
N THR A 222 -40.12 -20.48 -17.24
CA THR A 222 -41.47 -20.62 -16.65
C THR A 222 -41.39 -21.15 -15.21
N LEU A 223 -40.53 -22.14 -14.96
CA LEU A 223 -40.27 -22.63 -13.60
C LEU A 223 -39.67 -21.53 -12.72
N ALA A 224 -38.77 -20.70 -13.27
CA ALA A 224 -38.17 -19.61 -12.52
C ALA A 224 -39.24 -18.62 -12.03
N VAL A 225 -40.21 -18.24 -12.88
CA VAL A 225 -41.33 -17.37 -12.49
C VAL A 225 -42.29 -18.08 -11.52
N GLN A 226 -42.61 -19.37 -11.72
CA GLN A 226 -43.40 -20.16 -10.75
C GLN A 226 -42.78 -20.14 -9.35
N GLN A 227 -41.47 -20.37 -9.26
CA GLN A 227 -40.74 -20.34 -8.00
C GLN A 227 -40.71 -18.94 -7.36
N MET A 228 -40.79 -17.88 -8.16
CA MET A 228 -40.97 -16.52 -7.64
C MET A 228 -42.34 -16.33 -7.00
N PHE A 229 -43.42 -16.78 -7.66
CA PHE A 229 -44.76 -16.79 -7.06
C PHE A 229 -44.82 -17.63 -5.78
N GLU A 230 -44.13 -18.78 -5.74
CA GLU A 230 -44.01 -19.60 -4.52
C GLU A 230 -43.36 -18.82 -3.37
N LEU A 231 -42.23 -18.15 -3.63
CA LEU A 231 -41.53 -17.34 -2.63
C LEU A 231 -42.41 -16.19 -2.13
N ALA A 232 -43.06 -15.45 -3.03
CA ALA A 232 -43.94 -14.35 -2.66
C ALA A 232 -45.18 -14.83 -1.87
N SER A 233 -45.74 -16.00 -2.23
CA SER A 233 -46.89 -16.58 -1.52
C SER A 233 -46.53 -17.13 -0.15
N ALA A 234 -45.33 -17.72 0.00
CA ALA A 234 -44.86 -18.29 1.26
C ALA A 234 -44.41 -17.23 2.27
N HIS A 235 -43.96 -16.06 1.78
CA HIS A 235 -43.40 -14.99 2.59
C HIS A 235 -44.11 -13.66 2.30
N ALA A 236 -45.21 -13.39 3.02
CA ALA A 236 -45.98 -12.16 2.86
C ALA A 236 -45.19 -10.87 3.19
N ASP A 237 -44.05 -10.98 3.86
CA ASP A 237 -43.13 -9.90 4.20
C ASP A 237 -41.98 -9.73 3.20
N LEU A 238 -41.97 -10.50 2.10
CA LEU A 238 -40.91 -10.49 1.09
C LEU A 238 -40.69 -9.09 0.53
N GLY A 239 -39.51 -8.52 0.80
CA GLY A 239 -39.15 -7.17 0.40
C GLY A 239 -38.44 -7.10 -0.95
N ALA A 240 -37.83 -8.19 -1.41
CA ALA A 240 -37.15 -8.27 -2.70
C ALA A 240 -37.04 -9.71 -3.24
N ILE A 241 -37.02 -9.86 -4.55
CA ILE A 241 -36.53 -11.06 -5.23
C ILE A 241 -35.34 -10.71 -6.11
N ILE A 242 -34.29 -11.52 -6.02
CA ILE A 242 -33.04 -11.36 -6.75
C ILE A 242 -32.81 -12.60 -7.62
N PRO A 243 -33.30 -12.62 -8.86
CA PRO A 243 -32.88 -13.64 -9.81
C PRO A 243 -31.45 -13.34 -10.27
N VAL A 244 -30.50 -14.24 -10.04
CA VAL A 244 -29.07 -13.99 -10.31
C VAL A 244 -28.68 -14.20 -11.79
N GLY A 245 -29.66 -14.33 -12.67
CA GLY A 245 -29.52 -14.41 -14.12
C GLY A 245 -30.85 -14.14 -14.83
N ALA A 246 -30.83 -14.09 -16.17
CA ALA A 246 -31.95 -13.60 -16.97
C ALA A 246 -33.24 -14.44 -16.94
N TRP A 247 -33.22 -15.69 -16.43
CA TRP A 247 -34.24 -16.71 -16.74
C TRP A 247 -35.69 -16.27 -16.57
N PRO A 248 -36.12 -15.67 -15.43
CA PRO A 248 -37.52 -15.29 -15.27
C PRO A 248 -38.00 -14.30 -16.32
N MET A 249 -37.15 -13.33 -16.70
CA MET A 249 -37.50 -12.27 -17.64
C MET A 249 -37.50 -12.72 -19.11
N LEU A 250 -37.05 -13.94 -19.40
CA LEU A 250 -37.16 -14.51 -20.75
C LEU A 250 -38.60 -14.93 -21.06
N ASP A 251 -39.40 -15.26 -20.04
CA ASP A 251 -40.86 -15.45 -20.15
C ASP A 251 -41.54 -14.12 -19.79
N GLY A 252 -41.45 -13.16 -20.72
CA GLY A 252 -41.80 -11.76 -20.46
C GLY A 252 -43.24 -11.56 -19.97
N ALA A 253 -44.21 -12.26 -20.56
CA ALA A 253 -45.61 -12.14 -20.14
C ALA A 253 -45.82 -12.63 -18.70
N TYR A 254 -45.27 -13.80 -18.38
CA TYR A 254 -45.44 -14.36 -17.04
C TYR A 254 -44.65 -13.59 -15.97
N TRP A 255 -43.48 -13.03 -16.35
CA TRP A 255 -42.76 -12.07 -15.52
C TRP A 255 -43.59 -10.81 -15.23
N GLN A 256 -44.29 -10.27 -16.24
CA GLN A 256 -45.16 -9.10 -16.06
C GLN A 256 -46.30 -9.42 -15.11
N ASP A 257 -46.96 -10.57 -15.27
CA ASP A 257 -48.00 -11.04 -14.35
C ASP A 257 -47.49 -11.11 -12.90
N TYR A 258 -46.28 -11.65 -12.69
CA TYR A 258 -45.65 -11.69 -11.36
C TYR A 258 -45.48 -10.30 -10.76
N VAL A 259 -44.93 -9.35 -11.52
CA VAL A 259 -44.65 -8.00 -11.02
C VAL A 259 -45.95 -7.24 -10.75
N ASP A 260 -46.96 -7.38 -11.61
CA ASP A 260 -48.28 -6.75 -11.44
C ASP A 260 -49.01 -7.25 -10.19
N GLU A 261 -48.84 -8.53 -9.82
CA GLU A 261 -49.38 -9.10 -8.59
C GLU A 261 -48.56 -8.77 -7.34
N ASN A 262 -47.27 -8.41 -7.50
CA ASN A 262 -46.32 -8.22 -6.40
C ASN A 262 -45.61 -6.86 -6.47
N VAL A 263 -46.37 -5.78 -6.71
CA VAL A 263 -45.86 -4.42 -6.96
C VAL A 263 -44.93 -3.85 -5.86
N ASP A 264 -45.07 -4.32 -4.63
CA ASP A 264 -44.26 -3.88 -3.48
C ASP A 264 -42.92 -4.64 -3.33
N VAL A 265 -42.74 -5.72 -4.09
CA VAL A 265 -41.54 -6.58 -4.06
C VAL A 265 -40.50 -6.04 -5.04
N LEU A 266 -39.35 -5.63 -4.52
CA LEU A 266 -38.26 -5.13 -5.37
C LEU A 266 -37.66 -6.25 -6.24
N THR A 267 -37.37 -5.95 -7.49
CA THR A 267 -36.75 -6.87 -8.46
C THR A 267 -35.37 -6.37 -8.88
N VAL A 268 -34.32 -7.09 -8.47
CA VAL A 268 -32.92 -6.81 -8.84
C VAL A 268 -32.37 -8.02 -9.58
N VAL A 269 -32.23 -7.91 -10.91
CA VAL A 269 -32.07 -9.07 -11.79
C VAL A 269 -30.67 -9.14 -12.39
N GLY A 270 -30.11 -10.33 -12.45
CA GLY A 270 -28.86 -10.61 -13.16
C GLY A 270 -29.08 -10.62 -14.68
N ASP A 271 -28.00 -10.27 -15.39
CA ASP A 271 -27.98 -10.02 -16.84
C ASP A 271 -28.72 -8.74 -17.26
N SER A 272 -28.41 -8.25 -18.46
CA SER A 272 -29.00 -7.04 -19.03
C SER A 272 -29.24 -7.21 -20.53
N LEU A 273 -29.93 -8.29 -20.90
CA LEU A 273 -30.31 -8.54 -22.28
C LEU A 273 -31.28 -7.46 -22.76
N GLN A 274 -31.37 -7.23 -24.07
CA GLN A 274 -32.25 -6.19 -24.64
C GLN A 274 -33.70 -6.34 -24.15
N GLN A 275 -34.23 -7.57 -24.14
CA GLN A 275 -35.57 -7.85 -23.59
C GLN A 275 -35.72 -7.45 -22.11
N GLN A 276 -34.68 -7.60 -21.29
CA GLN A 276 -34.70 -7.19 -19.88
C GLN A 276 -34.68 -5.67 -19.76
N ILE A 277 -33.90 -4.99 -20.61
CA ILE A 277 -33.85 -3.52 -20.68
C ILE A 277 -35.24 -2.99 -21.08
N ASP A 278 -35.86 -3.57 -22.11
CA ASP A 278 -37.19 -3.17 -22.56
C ASP A 278 -38.25 -3.37 -21.44
N LEU A 279 -38.18 -4.48 -20.69
CA LEU A 279 -39.04 -4.72 -19.52
C LEU A 279 -38.78 -3.70 -18.39
N MET A 280 -37.51 -3.36 -18.12
CA MET A 280 -37.14 -2.35 -17.13
C MET A 280 -37.66 -0.97 -17.50
N ASP A 281 -37.54 -0.57 -18.78
CA ASP A 281 -38.04 0.69 -19.32
C ASP A 281 -39.58 0.80 -19.21
N MET A 282 -40.28 -0.33 -19.27
CA MET A 282 -41.71 -0.43 -19.01
C MET A 282 -42.08 -0.46 -17.51
N GLY A 283 -41.11 -0.44 -16.61
CA GLY A 283 -41.33 -0.43 -15.16
C GLY A 283 -41.37 -1.82 -14.50
N TYR A 284 -41.09 -2.89 -15.24
CA TYR A 284 -41.15 -4.27 -14.74
C TYR A 284 -39.84 -4.77 -14.10
N ALA A 285 -38.85 -3.90 -13.87
CA ALA A 285 -37.64 -4.23 -13.10
C ALA A 285 -37.10 -3.00 -12.39
N ASN A 286 -36.59 -3.15 -11.16
CA ASN A 286 -35.96 -2.03 -10.45
C ASN A 286 -34.48 -1.86 -10.80
N ALA A 287 -33.78 -2.97 -11.04
CA ALA A 287 -32.41 -2.91 -11.52
C ALA A 287 -31.98 -4.19 -12.25
N LEU A 288 -30.98 -4.04 -13.12
CA LEU A 288 -30.30 -5.08 -13.86
C LEU A 288 -28.79 -5.00 -13.58
N VAL A 289 -28.13 -6.14 -13.38
CA VAL A 289 -26.65 -6.22 -13.33
C VAL A 289 -26.20 -7.17 -14.44
N GLY A 290 -25.70 -6.59 -15.52
CA GLY A 290 -25.48 -7.24 -16.81
C GLY A 290 -24.06 -7.70 -17.09
N GLN A 291 -23.90 -8.94 -17.55
CA GLN A 291 -22.65 -9.41 -18.15
C GLN A 291 -22.43 -8.82 -19.55
N LEU A 292 -21.22 -9.03 -20.11
CA LEU A 292 -20.88 -8.62 -21.48
C LEU A 292 -20.66 -9.83 -22.42
N PRO A 293 -21.72 -10.58 -22.79
CA PRO A 293 -21.61 -11.81 -23.59
C PRO A 293 -20.98 -11.58 -24.99
N PHE A 294 -21.20 -10.40 -25.59
CA PHE A 294 -20.57 -10.05 -26.86
C PHE A 294 -19.03 -10.01 -26.74
N GLU A 295 -18.52 -9.41 -25.67
CA GLU A 295 -17.08 -9.34 -25.41
C GLU A 295 -16.50 -10.71 -25.08
N MET A 296 -17.24 -11.59 -24.38
CA MET A 296 -16.81 -12.97 -24.16
C MET A 296 -16.58 -13.71 -25.48
N GLY A 297 -17.54 -13.64 -26.41
CA GLY A 297 -17.43 -14.28 -27.73
C GLY A 297 -16.27 -13.72 -28.57
N LYS A 298 -16.06 -12.39 -28.53
CA LYS A 298 -14.94 -11.73 -29.20
C LYS A 298 -13.58 -12.15 -28.63
N LEU A 299 -13.43 -12.09 -27.31
CA LEU A 299 -12.19 -12.46 -26.61
C LEU A 299 -11.85 -13.93 -26.80
N ALA A 300 -12.84 -14.83 -26.85
CA ALA A 300 -12.61 -16.25 -27.14
C ALA A 300 -11.87 -16.44 -28.47
N ILE A 301 -12.30 -15.76 -29.53
CA ILE A 301 -11.63 -15.80 -30.84
C ILE A 301 -10.23 -15.17 -30.77
N ASP A 302 -10.09 -14.01 -30.11
CA ASP A 302 -8.79 -13.34 -29.99
C ASP A 302 -7.75 -14.22 -29.28
N ARG A 303 -8.12 -14.90 -28.19
CA ARG A 303 -7.19 -15.75 -27.43
C ARG A 303 -6.83 -17.03 -28.16
N LEU A 304 -7.80 -17.70 -28.79
CA LEU A 304 -7.52 -18.88 -29.58
C LEU A 304 -6.62 -18.57 -30.78
N LEU A 305 -6.84 -17.45 -31.47
CA LEU A 305 -6.00 -17.03 -32.58
C LEU A 305 -4.56 -16.71 -32.13
N GLN A 306 -4.40 -15.95 -31.03
CA GLN A 306 -3.07 -15.64 -30.49
C GLN A 306 -2.30 -16.92 -30.15
N VAL A 307 -2.96 -17.88 -29.50
CA VAL A 307 -2.36 -19.17 -29.17
C VAL A 307 -1.95 -19.90 -30.44
N ARG A 308 -2.82 -19.95 -31.45
CA ARG A 308 -2.53 -20.64 -32.70
C ARG A 308 -1.34 -20.04 -33.45
N GLN A 309 -1.29 -18.71 -33.55
CA GLN A 309 -0.17 -18.01 -34.18
C GLN A 309 1.14 -18.21 -33.43
N SER A 310 1.12 -18.18 -32.10
CA SER A 310 2.28 -18.48 -31.26
C SER A 310 2.82 -19.89 -31.53
N GLN A 311 1.93 -20.87 -31.66
CA GLN A 311 2.30 -22.25 -32.00
C GLN A 311 2.92 -22.36 -33.40
N GLU A 312 2.38 -21.66 -34.39
CA GLU A 312 2.95 -21.61 -35.75
C GLU A 312 4.35 -20.98 -35.77
N ASN A 313 4.58 -19.96 -34.94
CA ASN A 313 5.85 -19.25 -34.86
C ASN A 313 6.91 -19.97 -34.00
N GLY A 314 6.55 -21.07 -33.33
CA GLY A 314 7.43 -21.75 -32.38
C GLY A 314 7.69 -20.94 -31.10
N GLU A 315 6.80 -20.02 -30.75
CA GLU A 315 6.88 -19.15 -29.58
C GLU A 315 6.13 -19.77 -28.39
N GLY A 316 6.57 -19.46 -27.17
CA GLY A 316 5.85 -19.83 -25.94
C GLY A 316 4.51 -19.10 -25.80
N LEU A 317 3.65 -19.53 -24.87
CA LEU A 317 2.30 -18.96 -24.69
C LEU A 317 2.29 -17.42 -24.72
N PRO A 318 1.38 -16.79 -25.49
CA PRO A 318 1.42 -15.35 -25.77
C PRO A 318 0.92 -14.48 -24.60
N PHE A 319 0.56 -15.10 -23.46
CA PHE A 319 0.09 -14.41 -22.26
C PHE A 319 0.55 -15.14 -21.00
N THR A 320 0.82 -14.35 -19.96
CA THR A 320 1.11 -14.83 -18.60
C THR A 320 -0.17 -15.01 -17.79
N ASP A 321 -1.17 -14.16 -18.04
CA ASP A 321 -2.44 -14.18 -17.32
C ASP A 321 -3.36 -15.30 -17.85
N ARG A 322 -3.92 -16.09 -16.94
CA ARG A 322 -4.82 -17.22 -17.26
C ARG A 322 -6.30 -16.89 -17.07
N ILE A 323 -6.60 -15.67 -16.64
CA ILE A 323 -7.96 -15.18 -16.37
C ILE A 323 -8.11 -13.83 -17.07
N PHE A 324 -9.07 -13.76 -17.99
CA PHE A 324 -9.42 -12.55 -18.72
C PHE A 324 -10.82 -12.11 -18.30
N PRO A 325 -10.94 -11.27 -17.26
CA PRO A 325 -12.24 -10.86 -16.76
C PRO A 325 -12.93 -9.95 -17.77
N THR A 326 -14.23 -10.12 -17.92
CA THR A 326 -15.11 -9.14 -18.58
C THR A 326 -15.80 -8.31 -17.51
N ASN A 327 -15.89 -6.99 -17.74
CA ASN A 327 -16.66 -6.10 -16.87
C ASN A 327 -18.15 -6.47 -16.91
N PHE A 328 -18.91 -5.94 -15.95
CA PHE A 328 -20.37 -5.98 -15.94
C PHE A 328 -20.94 -4.56 -15.81
N LEU A 329 -22.21 -4.39 -16.15
CA LEU A 329 -22.91 -3.10 -16.17
C LEU A 329 -24.05 -3.13 -15.15
N GLY A 330 -24.07 -2.17 -14.21
CA GLY A 330 -25.25 -1.91 -13.39
C GLY A 330 -26.18 -0.94 -14.11
N VAL A 331 -27.41 -1.35 -14.36
CA VAL A 331 -28.50 -0.51 -14.88
C VAL A 331 -29.54 -0.42 -13.79
N VAL A 332 -29.75 0.77 -13.22
CA VAL A 332 -30.68 0.97 -12.12
C VAL A 332 -31.79 1.89 -12.59
N ASN A 333 -33.04 1.47 -12.45
CA ASN A 333 -34.18 2.35 -12.69
C ASN A 333 -34.20 3.40 -11.57
N ILE A 334 -34.11 4.68 -11.93
CA ILE A 334 -33.99 5.77 -10.98
C ILE A 334 -35.38 5.97 -10.33
N PRO A 335 -35.53 5.80 -9.01
CA PRO A 335 -36.80 6.06 -8.33
C PRO A 335 -37.25 7.51 -8.55
N GLN A 336 -38.56 7.75 -8.66
CA GLN A 336 -39.10 9.10 -8.85
C GLN A 336 -38.73 10.04 -7.69
N ASP A 337 -38.72 9.52 -6.46
CA ASP A 337 -38.31 10.22 -5.25
C ASP A 337 -36.90 9.81 -4.84
N ILE A 338 -35.89 10.45 -5.42
CA ILE A 338 -34.50 10.22 -5.03
C ILE A 338 -34.24 10.94 -3.71
N PRO A 339 -33.55 10.33 -2.72
CA PRO A 339 -33.17 11.01 -1.50
C PRO A 339 -32.41 12.32 -1.78
N PRO A 340 -32.54 13.32 -0.89
CA PRO A 340 -31.87 14.60 -1.06
C PRO A 340 -30.36 14.39 -1.21
N MET A 341 -29.76 15.17 -2.10
CA MET A 341 -28.34 15.09 -2.40
C MET A 341 -27.52 15.28 -1.11
N GLN A 342 -26.83 14.23 -0.66
CA GLN A 342 -25.91 14.34 0.47
C GLN A 342 -24.64 15.05 -0.02
N ILE A 343 -24.45 16.29 0.42
CA ILE A 343 -23.24 17.04 0.13
C ILE A 343 -22.10 16.48 0.99
N ASN A 344 -21.18 15.74 0.37
CA ASN A 344 -20.00 15.26 1.07
C ASN A 344 -18.96 16.38 1.23
N MET A 345 -18.76 16.80 2.47
CA MET A 345 -17.86 17.88 2.88
C MET A 345 -16.42 17.40 3.19
N ASN A 346 -16.09 16.12 2.96
CA ASN A 346 -14.77 15.51 3.16
C ASN A 346 -14.07 15.91 4.47
N TYR A 347 -14.82 15.87 5.57
CA TYR A 347 -14.28 16.13 6.90
C TYR A 347 -13.23 15.08 7.29
N ILE A 348 -12.29 15.48 8.14
CA ILE A 348 -11.26 14.62 8.71
C ILE A 348 -11.91 13.56 9.61
N GLY A 349 -12.97 13.94 10.33
CA GLY A 349 -13.78 13.04 11.16
C GLY A 349 -12.98 12.40 12.31
N GLY A 350 -13.18 11.10 12.53
CA GLY A 350 -12.53 10.35 13.63
C GLY A 350 -11.01 10.23 13.54
N LEU A 351 -10.41 10.52 12.37
CA LEU A 351 -8.96 10.42 12.17
C LEU A 351 -8.18 11.40 13.05
N VAL A 352 -8.81 12.45 13.55
CA VAL A 352 -8.18 13.40 14.50
C VAL A 352 -7.58 12.70 15.72
N ILE A 353 -8.20 11.62 16.20
CA ILE A 353 -7.70 10.83 17.35
C ILE A 353 -6.31 10.25 17.04
N PHE A 354 -6.10 9.76 15.83
CA PHE A 354 -4.80 9.22 15.39
C PHE A 354 -3.70 10.28 15.48
N GLY A 355 -3.96 11.51 15.00
CA GLY A 355 -3.00 12.60 15.11
C GLY A 355 -2.70 13.01 16.56
N TYR A 356 -3.72 13.03 17.43
CA TYR A 356 -3.52 13.34 18.85
C TYR A 356 -2.69 12.28 19.57
N ILE A 357 -2.85 11.00 19.25
CA ILE A 357 -1.99 9.93 19.78
C ILE A 357 -0.54 10.16 19.37
N LEU A 358 -0.28 10.42 18.08
CA LEU A 358 1.09 10.70 17.59
C LEU A 358 1.70 11.93 18.25
N CYS A 359 0.93 13.03 18.34
CA CYS A 359 1.36 14.27 19.00
C CYS A 359 1.66 14.03 20.49
N GLY A 360 0.80 13.28 21.18
CA GLY A 360 0.97 12.93 22.59
C GLY A 360 2.25 12.12 22.84
N ILE A 361 2.52 11.10 22.02
CA ILE A 361 3.75 10.31 22.10
C ILE A 361 4.99 11.21 21.90
N LEU A 362 4.98 12.09 20.89
CA LEU A 362 6.10 13.02 20.68
C LEU A 362 6.29 13.98 21.84
N CYS A 363 5.21 14.54 22.38
CA CYS A 363 5.28 15.42 23.53
C CYS A 363 5.89 14.71 24.74
N LEU A 364 5.47 13.47 25.02
CA LEU A 364 6.02 12.65 26.10
C LEU A 364 7.50 12.34 25.88
N LEU A 365 7.91 12.00 24.66
CA LEU A 365 9.32 11.74 24.32
C LEU A 365 10.18 13.01 24.47
N SER A 366 9.75 14.13 23.88
CA SER A 366 10.48 15.41 23.95
C SER A 366 10.61 15.91 25.38
N VAL A 367 9.52 15.90 26.16
CA VAL A 367 9.54 16.34 27.57
C VAL A 367 10.35 15.36 28.42
N GLY A 368 10.16 14.06 28.25
CA GLY A 368 10.90 13.02 28.97
C GLY A 368 12.41 13.12 28.74
N PHE A 369 12.86 13.29 27.50
CA PHE A 369 14.28 13.47 27.18
C PHE A 369 14.84 14.82 27.65
N ALA A 370 14.03 15.88 27.67
CA ALA A 370 14.42 17.16 28.27
C ALA A 370 14.65 17.03 29.78
N ILE A 371 13.72 16.40 30.51
CA ILE A 371 13.84 16.11 31.95
C ILE A 371 15.06 15.22 32.21
N PHE A 372 15.22 14.14 31.44
CA PHE A 372 16.38 13.26 31.52
C PHE A 372 17.71 14.02 31.37
N SER A 373 17.79 14.93 30.40
CA SER A 373 18.97 15.76 30.16
C SER A 373 19.25 16.72 31.29
N PHE A 374 18.20 17.27 31.90
CA PHE A 374 18.32 18.21 33.02
C PHE A 374 18.75 17.50 34.30
N VAL A 375 18.12 16.38 34.65
CA VAL A 375 18.45 15.58 35.84
C VAL A 375 19.88 15.04 35.76
N ASN A 376 20.26 14.48 34.61
CA ASN A 376 21.57 13.86 34.42
C ASN A 376 22.65 14.85 33.93
N ARG A 377 22.42 16.17 34.02
CA ARG A 377 23.34 17.19 33.49
C ARG A 377 24.75 17.17 34.10
N SER A 378 24.90 16.62 35.31
CA SER A 378 26.18 16.45 35.99
C SER A 378 26.92 15.17 35.59
N HIS A 379 26.21 14.18 35.02
CA HIS A 379 26.81 12.91 34.62
C HIS A 379 27.87 13.12 33.52
N PRO A 380 29.06 12.49 33.59
CA PRO A 380 30.17 12.75 32.68
C PRO A 380 29.80 12.70 31.19
N ILE A 381 29.02 11.69 30.79
CA ILE A 381 28.55 11.50 29.40
C ILE A 381 27.69 12.69 28.93
N ILE A 382 26.63 13.03 29.67
CA ILE A 382 25.71 14.12 29.31
C ILE A 382 26.39 15.48 29.39
N LYS A 383 27.26 15.68 30.38
CA LYS A 383 28.05 16.90 30.55
C LYS A 383 28.98 17.15 29.35
N LYS A 384 29.63 16.11 28.81
CA LYS A 384 30.45 16.20 27.59
C LYS A 384 29.61 16.54 26.35
N SER A 385 28.40 15.97 26.23
CA SER A 385 27.46 16.20 25.11
C SER A 385 26.65 17.51 25.19
N GLN A 386 27.01 18.42 26.10
CA GLN A 386 26.44 19.77 26.22
C GLN A 386 24.91 19.80 26.45
N PRO A 387 24.44 19.70 27.71
CA PRO A 387 23.02 19.50 28.03
C PRO A 387 22.11 20.63 27.54
N LYS A 388 22.60 21.88 27.43
CA LYS A 388 21.81 23.00 26.92
C LYS A 388 21.33 22.78 25.48
N PHE A 389 22.18 22.27 24.60
CA PHE A 389 21.82 21.99 23.20
C PHE A 389 20.91 20.78 23.08
N LEU A 390 21.04 19.79 23.97
CA LEU A 390 20.13 18.64 24.05
C LEU A 390 18.71 19.07 24.43
N ILE A 391 18.56 19.97 25.40
CA ILE A 391 17.26 20.53 25.77
C ILE A 391 16.69 21.39 24.62
N MET A 392 17.51 22.21 23.96
CA MET A 392 17.09 22.99 22.79
C MET A 392 16.53 22.10 21.67
N LEU A 393 17.16 20.94 21.41
CA LEU A 393 16.67 19.96 20.44
C LEU A 393 15.30 19.35 20.85
N CYS A 394 15.09 19.08 22.14
CA CYS A 394 13.79 18.63 22.64
C CYS A 394 12.70 19.71 22.49
N VAL A 395 13.05 20.98 22.73
CA VAL A 395 12.13 22.11 22.53
C VAL A 395 11.75 22.25 21.05
N GLY A 396 12.71 22.12 20.13
CA GLY A 396 12.43 22.20 18.69
C GLY A 396 11.49 21.08 18.21
N THR A 397 11.73 19.85 18.64
CA THR A 397 10.88 18.70 18.29
C THR A 397 9.50 18.78 18.93
N LEU A 398 9.38 19.33 20.14
CA LEU A 398 8.10 19.61 20.77
C LEU A 398 7.29 20.64 19.95
N ILE A 399 7.91 21.76 19.58
CA ILE A 399 7.25 22.81 18.78
C ILE A 399 6.79 22.25 17.43
N ALA A 400 7.64 21.49 16.74
CA ALA A 400 7.28 20.86 15.47
C ALA A 400 6.16 19.81 15.63
N GLY A 401 6.20 18.99 16.69
CA GLY A 401 5.17 17.99 16.98
C GLY A 401 3.80 18.60 17.29
N LEU A 402 3.77 19.81 17.88
CA LEU A 402 2.52 20.54 18.11
C LEU A 402 1.83 20.98 16.80
N ALA A 403 2.53 21.00 15.66
CA ALA A 403 1.93 21.32 14.36
C ALA A 403 0.86 20.30 13.91
N ILE A 404 0.86 19.10 14.48
CA ILE A 404 -0.18 18.08 14.22
C ILE A 404 -1.56 18.56 14.69
N ILE A 405 -1.62 19.40 15.75
CA ILE A 405 -2.87 19.91 16.30
C ILE A 405 -3.60 20.83 15.29
N PRO A 406 -3.01 21.92 14.79
CA PRO A 406 -3.69 22.76 13.80
C PRO A 406 -3.96 22.04 12.47
N LEU A 407 -3.16 21.04 12.08
CA LEU A 407 -3.46 20.19 10.93
C LEU A 407 -4.75 19.35 11.10
N SER A 408 -5.15 19.09 12.36
CA SER A 408 -6.36 18.32 12.68
C SER A 408 -7.65 19.16 12.75
N ILE A 409 -7.55 20.48 12.57
CA ILE A 409 -8.66 21.42 12.72
C ILE A 409 -9.33 21.65 11.36
N ASP A 410 -10.59 21.24 11.25
CA ASP A 410 -11.49 21.57 10.15
C ASP A 410 -12.79 22.22 10.66
N ASP A 411 -13.63 22.68 9.74
CA ASP A 411 -14.90 23.35 10.04
C ASP A 411 -16.04 22.37 10.36
N GLU A 412 -15.74 21.10 10.65
CA GLU A 412 -16.74 20.15 11.19
C GLU A 412 -17.12 20.55 12.63
N LYS A 413 -16.11 20.89 13.44
CA LYS A 413 -16.25 21.18 14.87
C LYS A 413 -15.83 22.58 15.26
N TYR A 414 -15.06 23.25 14.40
CA TYR A 414 -14.47 24.55 14.71
C TYR A 414 -15.09 25.65 13.85
N THR A 415 -15.08 26.87 14.38
CA THR A 415 -15.53 28.04 13.63
C THR A 415 -14.52 28.40 12.53
N GLN A 416 -14.98 29.08 11.48
CA GLN A 416 -14.13 29.60 10.40
C GLN A 416 -12.87 30.32 10.92
N ARG A 417 -13.03 31.17 11.95
CA ARG A 417 -11.92 31.87 12.60
C ARG A 417 -10.91 30.91 13.24
N GLY A 418 -11.39 29.83 13.86
CA GLY A 418 -10.53 28.77 14.42
C GLY A 418 -9.73 28.07 13.33
N CYS A 419 -10.36 27.74 12.21
CA CYS A 419 -9.70 27.13 11.05
C CYS A 419 -8.67 28.07 10.39
N ASP A 420 -8.99 29.37 10.28
CA ASP A 420 -8.05 30.37 9.75
C ASP A 420 -6.79 30.51 10.63
N ILE A 421 -6.97 30.53 11.96
CA ILE A 421 -5.86 30.53 12.91
C ILE A 421 -5.04 29.24 12.77
N ALA A 422 -5.70 28.09 12.63
CA ALA A 422 -5.02 26.81 12.45
C ALA A 422 -4.17 26.77 11.16
N CYS A 423 -4.73 27.25 10.04
CA CYS A 423 -4.00 27.37 8.77
C CYS A 423 -2.70 28.16 8.94
N MET A 424 -2.71 29.27 9.69
CA MET A 424 -1.51 30.07 9.94
C MET A 424 -0.59 29.48 11.01
N ALA A 425 -1.12 28.80 12.02
CA ALA A 425 -0.32 28.20 13.09
C ALA A 425 0.61 27.09 12.58
N SER A 426 0.15 26.29 11.59
CA SER A 426 0.90 25.18 11.01
C SER A 426 2.30 25.56 10.50
N PRO A 427 2.48 26.54 9.57
CA PRO A 427 3.81 26.94 9.11
C PRO A 427 4.68 27.51 10.24
N TRP A 428 4.11 28.28 11.17
CA TRP A 428 4.85 28.80 12.32
C TRP A 428 5.48 27.69 13.17
N LEU A 429 4.69 26.70 13.55
CA LEU A 429 5.17 25.58 14.38
C LEU A 429 6.22 24.73 13.64
N ILE A 430 5.99 24.44 12.36
CA ILE A 430 6.92 23.64 11.56
C ILE A 430 8.27 24.35 11.41
N PHE A 431 8.29 25.61 10.95
CA PHE A 431 9.54 26.32 10.66
C PHE A 431 10.31 26.72 11.93
N ILE A 432 9.63 27.15 12.99
CA ILE A 432 10.29 27.48 14.27
C ILE A 432 10.83 26.22 14.95
N GLY A 433 10.05 25.13 14.96
CA GLY A 433 10.51 23.84 15.49
C GLY A 433 11.72 23.31 14.71
N PHE A 434 11.64 23.30 13.39
CA PHE A 434 12.72 22.92 12.49
C PHE A 434 14.00 23.74 12.74
N THR A 435 13.89 25.07 12.76
CA THR A 435 15.05 25.97 12.95
C THR A 435 15.73 25.71 14.30
N THR A 436 14.94 25.43 15.34
CA THR A 436 15.45 25.15 16.68
C THR A 436 16.21 23.82 16.72
N CYS A 437 15.66 22.75 16.11
CA CYS A 437 16.32 21.45 15.97
C CYS A 437 17.63 21.55 15.17
N TYR A 438 17.57 22.20 14.01
CA TYR A 438 18.70 22.43 13.13
C TYR A 438 19.85 23.09 13.89
N SER A 439 19.53 24.14 14.64
CA SER A 439 20.52 24.96 15.33
C SER A 439 21.23 24.21 16.44
N ALA A 440 20.51 23.33 17.15
CA ALA A 440 21.11 22.45 18.14
C ALA A 440 22.10 21.44 17.51
N LEU A 441 21.74 20.82 16.38
CA LEU A 441 22.60 19.86 15.69
C LEU A 441 23.80 20.52 15.02
N PHE A 442 23.57 21.61 14.26
CA PHE A 442 24.62 22.37 13.60
C PHE A 442 25.67 22.86 14.60
N SER A 443 25.22 23.33 15.78
CA SER A 443 26.13 23.83 16.80
C SER A 443 27.11 22.77 17.31
N LYS A 444 26.62 21.52 17.43
CA LYS A 444 27.44 20.39 17.86
C LYS A 444 28.46 20.00 16.80
N ILE A 445 28.05 19.90 15.54
CA ILE A 445 28.93 19.53 14.43
C ILE A 445 30.02 20.59 14.22
N TRP A 446 29.62 21.87 14.19
CA TRP A 446 30.55 22.97 13.96
C TRP A 446 31.65 23.03 15.02
N ARG A 447 31.29 22.82 16.29
CA ARG A 447 32.26 22.76 17.39
C ARG A 447 33.25 21.61 17.20
N VAL A 448 32.80 20.44 16.76
CA VAL A 448 33.68 19.29 16.49
C VAL A 448 34.64 19.64 15.35
N ASN A 449 34.14 20.08 14.19
CA ASN A 449 35.00 20.41 13.05
C ASN A 449 36.02 21.50 13.37
N LYS A 450 35.64 22.53 14.14
CA LYS A 450 36.56 23.60 14.54
C LYS A 450 37.70 23.09 15.42
N ILE A 451 37.43 22.17 16.35
CA ILE A 451 38.48 21.60 17.23
C ILE A 451 39.48 20.76 16.43
N PHE A 452 39.01 19.95 15.47
CA PHE A 452 39.86 19.02 14.72
C PHE A 452 40.60 19.64 13.53
N HIS A 453 40.04 20.67 12.89
CA HIS A 453 40.64 21.31 11.71
C HIS A 453 41.51 22.56 12.01
N HIS A 454 41.97 22.74 13.26
CA HIS A 454 42.97 23.76 13.60
C HIS A 454 44.38 23.13 13.81
N PRO A 455 45.19 22.96 12.74
CA PRO A 455 46.49 22.29 12.78
C PRO A 455 47.67 23.16 13.25
N LYS A 456 47.45 24.33 13.87
CA LYS A 456 48.54 25.21 14.31
C LYS A 456 48.32 25.69 15.75
N ARG A 457 49.22 25.23 16.62
CA ARG A 457 49.35 25.44 18.08
C ARG A 457 48.45 24.56 18.94
N PHE A 458 49.11 23.77 19.79
CA PHE A 458 48.64 23.22 21.07
C PHE A 458 48.18 24.32 22.07
N GLN A 459 47.40 25.30 21.62
CA GLN A 459 46.71 26.26 22.48
C GLN A 459 45.29 25.78 22.69
N ARG A 460 44.88 25.69 23.95
CA ARG A 460 43.54 25.27 24.36
C ARG A 460 42.53 26.34 23.94
N LEU A 461 42.03 26.27 22.70
CA LEU A 461 41.01 27.19 22.19
C LEU A 461 39.67 26.90 22.88
N LYS A 462 39.24 27.81 23.76
CA LYS A 462 37.92 27.77 24.38
C LYS A 462 36.89 28.34 23.40
N VAL A 463 36.29 27.47 22.58
CA VAL A 463 35.15 27.84 21.74
C VAL A 463 33.96 28.17 22.65
N THR A 464 33.45 29.40 22.57
CA THR A 464 32.37 29.87 23.44
C THR A 464 31.02 29.55 22.80
N GLU A 465 30.02 29.18 23.61
CA GLU A 465 28.65 28.87 23.16
C GLU A 465 28.01 30.02 22.34
N LYS A 466 28.47 31.26 22.53
CA LYS A 466 27.98 32.47 21.87
C LYS A 466 28.34 32.55 20.39
N ASP A 467 29.51 32.06 19.98
CA ASP A 467 29.97 32.15 18.57
C ASP A 467 29.10 31.31 17.63
N VAL A 468 28.45 30.28 18.18
CA VAL A 468 27.60 29.34 17.47
C VAL A 468 26.13 29.80 17.45
N LEU A 469 25.75 30.64 18.41
CA LEU A 469 24.41 31.20 18.53
C LEU A 469 24.16 32.30 17.49
N VAL A 470 25.19 32.98 16.99
CA VAL A 470 25.06 34.10 16.03
C VAL A 470 24.50 33.64 14.67
N PRO A 471 25.07 32.63 13.96
CA PRO A 471 24.48 32.15 12.71
C PRO A 471 23.06 31.63 12.87
N PHE A 472 22.76 31.02 14.02
CA PHE A 472 21.40 30.62 14.40
C PHE A 472 20.46 31.82 14.52
N ALA A 473 20.85 32.84 15.28
CA ALA A 473 20.03 34.01 15.52
C ALA A 473 19.69 34.71 14.19
N VAL A 474 20.64 34.75 13.25
CA VAL A 474 20.39 35.25 11.89
C VAL A 474 19.35 34.41 11.16
N LEU A 475 19.51 33.08 11.11
CA LEU A 475 18.56 32.18 10.45
C LEU A 475 17.15 32.26 11.06
N MET A 476 17.06 32.25 12.38
CA MET A 476 15.79 32.39 13.11
C MET A 476 15.14 33.74 12.84
N THR A 477 15.92 34.82 12.82
CA THR A 477 15.42 36.16 12.52
C THR A 477 14.84 36.24 11.11
N ILE A 478 15.52 35.66 10.11
CA ILE A 478 15.02 35.61 8.73
C ILE A 478 13.70 34.82 8.67
N ASN A 479 13.62 33.65 9.31
CA ASN A 479 12.40 32.84 9.34
C ASN A 479 11.23 33.58 10.04
N VAL A 480 11.47 34.19 11.20
CA VAL A 480 10.45 34.96 11.94
C VAL A 480 9.97 36.17 11.13
N ILE A 481 10.89 36.96 10.55
CA ILE A 481 10.51 38.11 9.72
C ILE A 481 9.68 37.64 8.51
N THR A 482 10.10 36.56 7.85
CA THR A 482 9.38 36.04 6.69
C THR A 482 7.99 35.54 7.06
N LEU A 483 7.85 34.83 8.18
CA LEU A 483 6.56 34.35 8.69
C LEU A 483 5.65 35.49 9.16
N LEU A 484 6.20 36.54 9.79
CA LEU A 484 5.45 37.75 10.14
C LEU A 484 4.96 38.46 8.90
N CYS A 485 5.82 38.70 7.91
CA CYS A 485 5.44 39.29 6.63
C CYS A 485 4.38 38.45 5.93
N TRP A 486 4.50 37.13 5.93
CA TRP A 486 3.48 36.23 5.38
C TRP A 486 2.15 36.40 6.14
N THR A 487 2.19 36.44 7.47
CA THR A 487 0.99 36.57 8.31
C THR A 487 0.26 37.89 8.13
N LEU A 488 1.00 38.98 7.96
CA LEU A 488 0.44 40.33 7.87
C LEU A 488 0.04 40.73 6.43
N LEU A 489 0.80 40.28 5.43
CA LEU A 489 0.62 40.74 4.04
C LEU A 489 -0.19 39.78 3.19
N ALA A 490 -0.12 38.47 3.46
CA ALA A 490 -0.78 37.44 2.65
C ALA A 490 -1.23 36.23 3.48
N PRO A 491 -2.11 36.41 4.48
CA PRO A 491 -2.58 35.32 5.31
C PRO A 491 -3.25 34.21 4.47
N ILE A 492 -3.01 32.95 4.85
CA ILE A 492 -3.76 31.81 4.33
C ILE A 492 -4.98 31.59 5.23
N THR A 493 -6.13 31.46 4.59
CA THR A 493 -7.44 31.26 5.23
C THR A 493 -7.99 29.91 4.81
N TYR A 494 -8.76 29.28 5.70
CA TYR A 494 -9.43 28.02 5.41
C TYR A 494 -10.56 28.28 4.41
N LYS A 495 -10.58 27.55 3.30
CA LYS A 495 -11.65 27.65 2.29
C LYS A 495 -12.06 26.28 1.81
N ARG A 496 -13.34 26.15 1.46
CA ARG A 496 -13.87 24.96 0.81
C ARG A 496 -13.78 25.10 -0.70
N VAL A 497 -13.20 24.11 -1.35
CA VAL A 497 -13.12 24.00 -2.80
C VAL A 497 -14.02 22.86 -3.26
N ALA A 498 -14.81 23.11 -4.30
CA ALA A 498 -15.65 22.09 -4.90
C ALA A 498 -14.80 21.16 -5.79
N SER A 499 -14.84 19.88 -5.48
CA SER A 499 -14.41 18.78 -6.35
C SER A 499 -15.64 18.12 -6.97
N SER A 500 -15.50 17.64 -8.21
CA SER A 500 -16.60 16.99 -8.93
C SER A 500 -16.70 15.52 -8.50
N GLY A 501 -17.90 15.05 -8.18
CA GLY A 501 -18.17 13.64 -7.90
C GLY A 501 -19.56 13.23 -8.38
N THR A 502 -19.84 11.93 -8.34
CA THR A 502 -21.16 11.36 -8.63
C THR A 502 -21.67 10.61 -7.42
N ASP A 503 -22.96 10.79 -7.08
CA ASP A 503 -23.57 10.05 -5.98
C ASP A 503 -23.88 8.62 -6.42
N ASN A 504 -24.43 7.81 -5.52
CA ASN A 504 -24.80 6.43 -5.85
C ASN A 504 -25.79 6.35 -7.03
N TRP A 505 -26.53 7.43 -7.32
CA TRP A 505 -27.48 7.55 -8.43
C TRP A 505 -26.88 8.20 -9.68
N ASN A 506 -25.56 8.34 -9.74
CA ASN A 506 -24.83 8.99 -10.82
C ASN A 506 -25.22 10.47 -11.05
N ARG A 507 -25.84 11.12 -10.06
CA ARG A 507 -26.09 12.56 -10.09
C ARG A 507 -24.78 13.27 -9.82
N VAL A 508 -24.39 14.18 -10.71
CA VAL A 508 -23.20 15.02 -10.50
C VAL A 508 -23.45 15.91 -9.29
N TYR A 509 -22.65 15.72 -8.23
CA TYR A 509 -22.64 16.59 -7.07
C TYR A 509 -21.27 17.23 -6.87
N LYS A 510 -21.27 18.36 -6.17
CA LYS A 510 -20.03 19.01 -5.73
C LYS A 510 -19.68 18.42 -4.37
N SER A 511 -18.65 17.58 -4.32
CA SER A 511 -17.99 17.28 -3.06
C SER A 511 -17.15 18.49 -2.68
N TYR A 512 -17.02 18.81 -1.39
CA TYR A 512 -16.18 19.91 -0.95
C TYR A 512 -15.04 19.37 -0.12
N TYR A 513 -13.84 19.90 -0.32
CA TYR A 513 -12.70 19.64 0.55
C TYR A 513 -12.15 20.96 1.11
N GLY A 514 -11.70 20.91 2.35
CA GLY A 514 -11.08 22.04 3.02
C GLY A 514 -9.62 22.21 2.59
N THR A 515 -9.21 23.44 2.28
CA THR A 515 -7.81 23.76 1.98
C THR A 515 -7.45 25.15 2.50
N CYS A 516 -6.22 25.31 2.98
CA CYS A 516 -5.69 26.60 3.34
C CYS A 516 -5.18 27.33 2.08
N SER A 517 -5.76 28.48 1.76
CA SER A 517 -5.36 29.26 0.59
C SER A 517 -5.41 30.75 0.86
N SER A 518 -4.56 31.51 0.16
CA SER A 518 -4.58 32.97 0.21
C SER A 518 -5.63 33.52 -0.77
N SER A 519 -6.15 34.72 -0.51
CA SER A 519 -7.08 35.41 -1.41
C SER A 519 -6.43 35.75 -2.76
N THR A 520 -7.19 35.67 -3.84
CA THR A 520 -6.71 35.96 -5.21
C THR A 520 -6.22 37.40 -5.39
N ASP A 521 -6.67 38.35 -4.56
CA ASP A 521 -6.33 39.78 -4.65
C ASP A 521 -4.99 40.17 -4.00
N THR A 522 -4.34 39.29 -3.26
CA THR A 522 -3.01 39.59 -2.69
C THR A 522 -1.93 39.46 -3.76
N ARG A 523 -1.31 40.59 -4.13
CA ARG A 523 -0.21 40.68 -5.12
C ARG A 523 0.91 39.68 -4.76
N GLY A 524 0.98 38.57 -5.50
CA GLY A 524 2.01 37.52 -5.36
C GLY A 524 1.60 36.29 -4.53
N GLY A 525 0.47 36.32 -3.81
CA GLY A 525 -0.01 35.19 -2.99
C GLY A 525 0.97 34.74 -1.90
N PHE A 526 0.78 33.53 -1.37
CA PHE A 526 1.62 32.96 -0.30
C PHE A 526 2.94 32.34 -0.79
N LEU A 527 3.05 32.06 -2.10
CA LEU A 527 4.19 31.35 -2.70
C LEU A 527 5.56 32.02 -2.48
N PRO A 528 5.73 33.35 -2.60
CA PRO A 528 7.03 34.00 -2.40
C PRO A 528 7.61 33.75 -1.00
N TYR A 529 6.76 33.76 0.03
CA TYR A 529 7.18 33.50 1.41
C TYR A 529 7.63 32.06 1.60
N ILE A 530 6.89 31.10 1.01
CA ILE A 530 7.30 29.70 0.99
C ILE A 530 8.64 29.54 0.28
N ILE A 531 8.85 30.18 -0.87
CA ILE A 531 10.11 30.08 -1.63
C ILE A 531 11.28 30.61 -0.78
N ILE A 532 11.12 31.76 -0.12
CA ILE A 532 12.17 32.32 0.75
C ILE A 532 12.49 31.36 1.90
N LEU A 533 11.47 30.89 2.62
CA LEU A 533 11.65 29.93 3.71
C LEU A 533 12.33 28.66 3.22
N VAL A 534 11.89 28.12 2.09
CA VAL A 534 12.44 26.89 1.51
C VAL A 534 13.90 27.09 1.16
N VAL A 535 14.25 28.14 0.41
CA VAL A 535 15.63 28.39 -0.03
C VAL A 535 16.56 28.60 1.16
N VAL A 536 16.19 29.46 2.11
CA VAL A 536 17.02 29.77 3.28
C VAL A 536 17.26 28.52 4.14
N ASN A 537 16.22 27.73 4.42
CA ASN A 537 16.36 26.51 5.22
C ASN A 537 17.08 25.39 4.44
N CYS A 538 16.88 25.27 3.12
CA CYS A 538 17.63 24.35 2.26
C CYS A 538 19.14 24.62 2.34
N THR A 539 19.54 25.88 2.14
CA THR A 539 20.94 26.26 2.17
C THR A 539 21.55 25.95 3.54
N ALA A 540 20.82 26.23 4.62
CA ALA A 540 21.26 25.90 5.98
C ALA A 540 21.48 24.39 6.17
N ILE A 541 20.56 23.54 5.71
CA ILE A 541 20.68 22.07 5.79
C ILE A 541 21.84 21.56 4.94
N ILE A 542 22.02 22.07 3.72
CA ILE A 542 23.13 21.67 2.84
C ILE A 542 24.47 21.97 3.53
N ILE A 543 24.63 23.17 4.10
CA ILE A 543 25.82 23.52 4.86
C ILE A 543 26.02 22.57 6.05
N ALA A 544 24.96 22.26 6.80
CA ALA A 544 25.07 21.34 7.94
C ALA A 544 25.44 19.91 7.51
N ASN A 545 24.93 19.42 6.39
CA ASN A 545 25.30 18.10 5.85
C ASN A 545 26.75 18.07 5.36
N ILE A 546 27.24 19.15 4.73
CA ILE A 546 28.66 19.28 4.37
C ILE A 546 29.53 19.22 5.63
N GLN A 547 29.16 19.96 6.67
CA GLN A 547 29.86 19.93 7.95
C GLN A 547 29.79 18.53 8.60
N ALA A 548 28.63 17.86 8.56
CA ALA A 548 28.44 16.51 9.07
C ALA A 548 29.34 15.50 8.34
N TYR A 549 29.44 15.63 7.03
CA TYR A 549 30.28 14.79 6.18
C TYR A 549 31.77 14.97 6.49
N GLN A 550 32.23 16.20 6.71
CA GLN A 550 33.60 16.48 7.14
C GLN A 550 33.91 15.85 8.51
N ALA A 551 32.95 15.86 9.43
CA ALA A 551 33.10 15.29 10.77
C ALA A 551 33.09 13.75 10.82
N ARG A 552 32.73 13.06 9.73
CA ARG A 552 32.38 11.63 9.75
C ARG A 552 33.55 10.69 10.11
N ASN A 553 34.77 11.08 9.75
CA ASN A 553 35.98 10.26 9.92
C ASN A 553 36.71 10.58 11.23
N ILE A 554 36.17 11.49 12.05
CA ILE A 554 36.76 11.88 13.31
C ILE A 554 36.32 10.88 14.37
N HIS A 555 37.16 9.86 14.59
CA HIS A 555 37.01 8.92 15.70
C HIS A 555 37.36 9.61 17.01
N THR A 556 36.37 10.26 17.63
CA THR A 556 36.47 10.65 19.04
C THR A 556 36.21 9.44 19.93
N GLU A 557 36.70 9.46 21.18
CA GLU A 557 36.42 8.48 22.26
C GLU A 557 34.94 8.08 22.40
N PHE A 558 34.03 8.87 21.81
CA PHE A 558 32.60 8.60 21.71
C PHE A 558 32.15 8.83 20.27
N SER A 559 31.52 7.83 19.64
CA SER A 559 31.03 7.89 18.25
C SER A 559 29.80 8.82 18.02
N GLU A 560 29.65 9.89 18.81
CA GLU A 560 28.50 10.81 18.81
C GLU A 560 28.32 11.52 17.45
N SER A 561 29.42 11.81 16.74
CA SER A 561 29.41 12.50 15.43
C SER A 561 28.64 11.73 14.36
N ARG A 562 28.72 10.39 14.35
CA ARG A 562 28.02 9.52 13.39
C ARG A 562 26.50 9.65 13.51
N TYR A 563 25.97 9.59 14.73
CA TYR A 563 24.53 9.70 14.97
C TYR A 563 24.00 11.10 14.70
N ILE A 564 24.78 12.13 15.01
CA ILE A 564 24.45 13.52 14.67
C ILE A 564 24.41 13.71 13.14
N ALA A 565 25.34 13.09 12.41
CA ALA A 565 25.33 13.10 10.95
C ALA A 565 24.10 12.38 10.37
N MET A 566 23.73 11.22 10.92
CA MET A 566 22.50 10.51 10.55
C MET A 566 21.24 11.35 10.82
N ALA A 567 21.17 12.02 11.97
CA ALA A 567 20.06 12.93 12.29
C ALA A 567 19.98 14.11 11.30
N THR A 568 21.12 14.72 10.96
CA THR A 568 21.19 15.84 10.00
C THR A 568 20.82 15.40 8.57
N ALA A 569 21.19 14.18 8.19
CA ALA A 569 20.78 13.57 6.92
C ALA A 569 19.27 13.28 6.89
N SER A 570 18.69 12.79 8.00
CA SER A 570 17.24 12.57 8.10
C SER A 570 16.44 13.86 7.96
N MET A 571 16.96 14.99 8.47
CA MET A 571 16.36 16.32 8.28
C MET A 571 16.42 16.78 6.82
N PHE A 572 17.50 16.46 6.09
CA PHE A 572 17.59 16.76 4.66
C PHE A 572 16.61 15.94 3.83
N GLN A 573 16.51 14.64 4.10
CA GLN A 573 15.51 13.77 3.46
C GLN A 573 14.09 14.28 3.73
N ALA A 574 13.79 14.66 4.99
CA ALA A 574 12.51 15.25 5.33
C ALA A 574 12.25 16.52 4.49
N PHE A 575 13.23 17.39 4.33
CA PHE A 575 13.07 18.59 3.52
C PHE A 575 12.76 18.26 2.04
N LEU A 576 13.43 17.27 1.45
CA LEU A 576 13.20 16.86 0.06
C LEU A 576 11.80 16.27 -0.15
N ILE A 577 11.31 15.48 0.81
CA ILE A 577 10.00 14.81 0.73
C ILE A 577 8.86 15.77 1.11
N GLY A 578 9.09 16.68 2.06
CA GLY A 578 8.07 17.58 2.59
C GLY A 578 7.52 18.62 1.60
N ILE A 579 8.20 18.83 0.46
CA ILE A 579 7.74 19.74 -0.60
C ILE A 579 6.73 19.09 -1.55
N PRO A 580 7.04 17.96 -2.21
CA PRO A 580 6.12 17.34 -3.17
C PRO A 580 4.91 16.69 -2.50
N VAL A 581 5.04 16.19 -1.27
CA VAL A 581 3.97 15.42 -0.61
C VAL A 581 2.66 16.22 -0.45
N PRO A 582 2.63 17.41 0.18
CA PRO A 582 1.40 18.19 0.29
C PRO A 582 0.77 18.52 -1.08
N ALA A 583 1.60 18.70 -2.12
CA ALA A 583 1.11 18.99 -3.46
C ALA A 583 0.39 17.79 -4.11
N LEU A 584 0.78 16.56 -3.78
CA LEU A 584 0.21 15.34 -4.34
C LEU A 584 -1.14 14.95 -3.71
N VAL A 585 -1.39 15.33 -2.45
CA VAL A 585 -2.54 14.83 -1.67
C VAL A 585 -3.56 15.90 -1.29
N ARG A 586 -3.38 17.13 -1.79
CA ARG A 586 -4.20 18.30 -1.46
C ARG A 586 -5.71 18.14 -1.69
N GLU A 587 -6.11 17.28 -2.62
CA GLU A 587 -7.53 17.06 -2.95
C GLU A 587 -8.23 16.10 -1.98
N ASN A 588 -7.47 15.42 -1.12
CA ASN A 588 -7.96 14.47 -0.14
C ASN A 588 -7.49 14.84 1.28
N PRO A 589 -8.28 15.62 2.04
CA PRO A 589 -7.91 16.09 3.38
C PRO A 589 -7.54 14.98 4.37
N ARG A 590 -8.17 13.80 4.25
CA ARG A 590 -7.88 12.65 5.11
C ARG A 590 -6.50 12.08 4.83
N ALA A 591 -6.16 11.90 3.55
CA ALA A 591 -4.85 11.44 3.14
C ALA A 591 -3.76 12.48 3.49
N GLU A 592 -4.02 13.76 3.21
CA GLU A 592 -3.15 14.87 3.57
C GLU A 592 -2.84 14.87 5.07
N PHE A 593 -3.86 14.80 5.92
CA PHE A 593 -3.69 14.79 7.37
C PHE A 593 -2.89 13.58 7.87
N ILE A 594 -3.21 12.37 7.42
CA ILE A 594 -2.51 11.14 7.84
C ILE A 594 -1.03 11.22 7.45
N ILE A 595 -0.76 11.53 6.18
CA ILE A 595 0.60 11.51 5.64
C ILE A 595 1.46 12.59 6.32
N LEU A 596 0.95 13.81 6.47
CA LEU A 596 1.71 14.89 7.14
C LEU A 596 1.92 14.61 8.63
N SER A 597 0.93 14.04 9.32
CA SER A 597 1.07 13.68 10.75
C SER A 597 2.12 12.60 10.96
N ILE A 598 2.10 11.53 10.16
CA ILE A 598 3.12 10.46 10.19
C ILE A 598 4.50 11.04 9.85
N PHE A 599 4.56 11.90 8.83
CA PHE A 599 5.81 12.49 8.39
C PHE A 599 6.47 13.37 9.47
N ILE A 600 5.69 14.23 10.15
CA ILE A 600 6.16 15.03 11.28
C ILE A 600 6.62 14.10 12.43
N PHE A 601 5.83 13.07 12.75
CA PHE A 601 6.15 12.11 13.80
C PHE A 601 7.46 11.38 13.55
N VAL A 602 7.61 10.75 12.39
CA VAL A 602 8.81 9.98 12.04
C VAL A 602 10.05 10.87 12.05
N THR A 603 9.95 12.08 11.50
CA THR A 603 11.08 13.03 11.47
C THR A 603 11.50 13.45 12.88
N CYS A 604 10.55 13.84 13.73
CA CYS A 604 10.86 14.25 15.10
C CYS A 604 11.35 13.08 15.97
N ALA A 605 10.73 11.91 15.86
CA ALA A 605 11.13 10.71 16.56
C ALA A 605 12.54 10.26 16.15
N ALA A 606 12.87 10.27 14.85
CA ALA A 606 14.21 9.94 14.37
C ALA A 606 15.28 10.86 14.98
N ILE A 607 15.05 12.18 15.00
CA ILE A 607 15.97 13.16 15.60
C ILE A 607 16.19 12.87 17.09
N LEU A 608 15.12 12.62 17.85
CA LEU A 608 15.20 12.33 19.28
C LEU A 608 15.94 11.01 19.54
N LEU A 609 15.48 9.92 18.90
CA LEU A 609 15.99 8.58 19.17
C LEU A 609 17.45 8.42 18.75
N LEU A 610 17.84 8.92 17.56
CA LEU A 610 19.23 8.90 17.12
C LEU A 610 20.15 9.72 18.04
N THR A 611 19.62 10.79 18.66
CA THR A 611 20.41 11.65 19.55
C THR A 611 20.53 11.08 20.96
N TYR A 612 19.48 10.46 21.50
CA TYR A 612 19.39 10.06 22.90
C TYR A 612 19.71 8.59 23.17
N LEU A 613 19.29 7.65 22.32
CA LEU A 613 19.49 6.22 22.59
C LEU A 613 20.96 5.85 22.78
N PRO A 614 21.92 6.31 21.93
CA PRO A 614 23.33 5.99 22.14
C PRO A 614 23.86 6.52 23.47
N LYS A 615 23.39 7.70 23.91
CA LYS A 615 23.85 8.33 25.15
C LYS A 615 23.37 7.58 26.39
N ILE A 616 22.15 7.07 26.36
CA ILE A 616 21.60 6.24 27.43
C ILE A 616 22.38 4.91 27.51
N GLY A 617 22.71 4.31 26.37
CA GLY A 617 23.56 3.12 26.30
C GLY A 617 24.94 3.35 26.93
N TYR A 618 25.65 4.38 26.49
CA TYR A 618 26.97 4.73 27.04
C TYR A 618 26.94 5.07 28.53
N MET A 619 25.86 5.68 29.01
CA MET A 619 25.69 5.95 30.43
C MET A 619 25.53 4.65 31.25
N LYS A 620 24.81 3.67 30.71
CA LYS A 620 24.64 2.35 31.35
C LYS A 620 25.96 1.61 31.44
N GLU A 621 26.72 1.58 30.35
CA GLU A 621 28.06 0.97 30.29
C GLU A 621 29.03 1.65 31.27
N TYR A 622 29.06 3.00 31.29
CA TYR A 622 29.88 3.76 32.24
C TYR A 622 29.56 3.41 33.70
N ASN A 623 28.27 3.29 34.04
CA ASN A 623 27.84 2.93 35.38
C ASN A 623 28.18 1.49 35.75
N MET A 624 28.15 0.55 34.79
CA MET A 624 28.58 -0.84 35.00
C MET A 624 30.09 -0.92 35.26
N GLN A 625 30.90 -0.28 34.42
CA GLN A 625 32.36 -0.25 34.59
C GLN A 625 32.77 0.42 35.90
N LYS A 626 32.10 1.51 36.28
CA LYS A 626 32.35 2.16 37.56
C LYS A 626 32.05 1.24 38.74
N LYS A 627 30.93 0.50 38.70
CA LYS A 627 30.59 -0.49 39.75
C LYS A 627 31.63 -1.61 39.82
N ASP A 628 32.09 -2.13 38.69
CA ASP A 628 33.13 -3.17 38.67
C ASP A 628 34.46 -2.65 39.22
N HIS A 629 34.82 -1.41 38.89
CA HIS A 629 36.05 -0.79 39.36
C HIS A 629 35.99 -0.48 40.88
N ASP A 630 34.84 -0.02 41.37
CA ASP A 630 34.58 0.21 42.79
C ASP A 630 34.54 -1.12 43.57
N ALA A 631 33.97 -2.19 43.00
CA ALA A 631 33.97 -3.54 43.57
C ALA A 631 35.37 -4.15 43.64
N LYS A 632 36.17 -4.04 42.58
CA LYS A 632 37.58 -4.47 42.56
C LYS A 632 38.44 -3.69 43.55
N ARG A 633 38.21 -2.38 43.70
CA ARG A 633 38.91 -1.54 44.69
C ARG A 633 38.51 -1.89 46.12
N GLY A 634 37.25 -2.27 46.35
CA GLY A 634 36.76 -2.80 47.63
C GLY A 634 37.42 -4.12 48.01
N ALA A 635 37.51 -5.08 47.08
CA ALA A 635 38.17 -6.37 47.29
C ALA A 635 39.69 -6.23 47.54
N LYS A 636 40.37 -5.36 46.78
CA LYS A 636 41.82 -5.11 46.99
C LYS A 636 42.13 -4.48 48.35
N LYS A 637 41.17 -3.75 48.93
CA LYS A 637 41.28 -3.16 50.27
C LYS A 637 41.06 -4.18 51.38
N SER A 638 40.16 -5.16 51.20
CA SER A 638 40.00 -6.27 52.16
C SER A 638 41.19 -7.23 52.17
N ASP A 639 41.82 -7.46 51.01
CA ASP A 639 43.02 -8.31 50.92
C ASP A 639 44.28 -7.65 51.53
N SER A 640 44.35 -6.32 51.52
CA SER A 640 45.47 -5.57 52.11
C SER A 640 45.37 -5.41 53.64
N GLU A 641 44.16 -5.47 54.21
CA GLU A 641 43.95 -5.46 55.67
C GLU A 641 44.18 -6.83 56.32
N ALA A 642 44.27 -7.92 55.53
CA ALA A 642 44.58 -9.26 56.00
C ALA A 642 46.10 -9.58 56.08
N GLY A 643 46.97 -8.66 55.66
CA GLY A 643 48.40 -8.93 55.54
C GLY A 643 49.31 -7.70 55.65
N ALA A 644 49.34 -7.03 56.80
CA ALA A 644 50.48 -6.20 57.19
C ALA A 644 50.46 -5.88 58.70
N SER A 645 51.45 -6.41 59.41
CA SER A 645 51.78 -6.06 60.79
C SER A 645 53.25 -5.60 60.84
N VAL A 646 53.51 -4.47 61.53
CA VAL A 646 54.82 -4.00 62.08
C VAL A 646 55.82 -3.50 61.03
N ASP A 647 56.59 -2.41 61.13
CA ASP A 647 56.70 -1.16 61.93
C ASP A 647 57.55 -0.20 61.06
N ASP A 648 57.40 1.13 61.18
CA ASP A 648 58.47 2.09 61.52
C ASP A 648 58.09 3.56 61.19
N VAL A 649 58.57 4.47 62.04
CA VAL A 649 58.24 5.89 62.19
C VAL A 649 59.33 6.78 61.58
N GLY A 650 58.96 7.84 60.85
CA GLY A 650 59.89 8.95 60.60
C GLY A 650 59.57 9.92 59.45
N THR A 651 58.90 11.02 59.80
CA THR A 651 59.04 12.41 59.30
C THR A 651 59.21 12.70 57.79
N GLU A 652 58.18 13.28 57.15
CA GLU A 652 58.28 14.57 56.45
C GLU A 652 56.90 15.14 56.04
N SER A 653 56.79 16.46 56.10
CA SER A 653 55.57 17.22 55.86
C SER A 653 55.29 17.44 54.37
N THR A 654 54.01 17.34 54.00
CA THR A 654 53.31 18.06 52.92
C THR A 654 54.03 18.24 51.57
N THR A 655 53.67 17.42 50.57
CA THR A 655 53.04 17.86 49.30
C THR A 655 52.81 16.66 48.38
N THR A 656 51.66 15.98 48.47
CA THR A 656 51.20 15.05 47.41
C THR A 656 49.73 14.72 47.57
N THR A 657 48.84 15.64 47.19
CA THR A 657 47.39 15.33 47.03
C THR A 657 46.83 15.72 45.66
N ASN A 658 47.69 16.00 44.68
CA ASN A 658 47.24 16.30 43.30
C ASN A 658 47.96 15.51 42.19
N GLU A 659 48.87 14.59 42.52
CA GLU A 659 49.53 13.71 41.53
C GLU A 659 48.83 12.34 41.39
N ASP A 660 48.36 11.72 42.47
CA ASP A 660 47.72 10.40 42.38
C ASP A 660 46.38 10.39 41.62
N LEU A 661 45.61 11.48 41.66
CA LEU A 661 44.39 11.60 40.85
C LEU A 661 44.68 11.82 39.35
N ARG A 662 45.88 12.32 39.01
CA ARG A 662 46.33 12.43 37.62
C ARG A 662 46.85 11.10 37.11
N TYR A 663 47.52 10.32 37.95
CA TYR A 663 47.98 8.97 37.59
C TYR A 663 46.83 7.99 37.37
N THR A 664 45.75 8.01 38.17
CA THR A 664 44.58 7.13 37.90
C THR A 664 43.80 7.54 36.63
N ILE A 665 43.83 8.82 36.25
CA ILE A 665 43.21 9.29 34.99
C ILE A 665 44.09 8.98 33.78
N LEU A 666 45.42 8.90 33.95
CA LEU A 666 46.37 8.56 32.90
C LEU A 666 46.50 7.05 32.67
N GLU A 667 46.47 6.21 33.71
CA GLU A 667 46.49 4.74 33.55
C GLU A 667 45.24 4.21 32.82
N VAL A 668 44.06 4.77 33.10
CA VAL A 668 42.82 4.41 32.36
C VAL A 668 42.88 4.88 30.90
N SER A 669 43.76 5.83 30.55
CA SER A 669 43.95 6.29 29.16
C SER A 669 45.03 5.53 28.39
N GLU A 670 45.97 4.85 29.05
CA GLU A 670 47.04 4.07 28.42
C GLU A 670 46.61 2.62 28.08
N GLU A 671 45.60 2.08 28.76
CA GLU A 671 45.06 0.72 28.49
C GLU A 671 44.12 0.65 27.25
N PHE A 672 43.94 1.76 26.52
CA PHE A 672 43.08 1.88 25.33
C PHE A 672 43.83 1.76 23.98
N GLU A 673 44.98 1.09 23.93
CA GLU A 673 45.51 0.53 22.67
C GLU A 673 44.86 -0.84 22.41
N GLN A 674 43.91 -0.93 21.47
CA GLN A 674 43.42 -2.24 21.05
C GLN A 674 44.47 -2.99 20.21
N PRO A 675 44.71 -4.28 20.48
CA PRO A 675 45.50 -5.12 19.60
C PRO A 675 44.71 -5.39 18.31
N SER A 676 45.41 -5.23 17.19
CA SER A 676 44.98 -5.70 15.87
C SER A 676 44.41 -7.12 15.93
N PHE A 677 43.19 -7.31 15.44
CA PHE A 677 42.52 -8.61 15.33
C PHE A 677 43.28 -9.48 14.30
N LYS A 678 44.32 -10.19 14.76
CA LYS A 678 44.94 -11.28 14.03
C LYS A 678 44.10 -12.53 14.23
N LEU A 679 43.44 -12.96 13.15
CA LEU A 679 42.95 -14.32 12.96
C LEU A 679 44.05 -15.33 13.36
N ARG A 680 43.77 -16.17 14.36
CA ARG A 680 44.43 -17.46 14.55
C ARG A 680 43.38 -18.54 14.78
N SER A 681 43.13 -19.26 13.68
CA SER A 681 43.20 -20.72 13.59
C SER A 681 42.97 -21.50 14.89
N CYS A 682 41.82 -22.18 14.97
CA CYS A 682 41.72 -23.44 15.70
C CYS A 682 41.48 -24.54 14.65
N HIS A 683 42.57 -25.22 14.28
CA HIS A 683 42.58 -26.38 13.41
C HIS A 683 42.85 -27.60 14.31
N SER A 684 41.81 -28.33 14.69
CA SER A 684 41.88 -29.78 14.93
C SER A 684 40.48 -30.35 15.15
N ILE A 685 39.93 -30.93 14.08
CA ILE A 685 39.18 -32.19 13.98
C ILE A 685 38.46 -32.12 12.63
N ARG A 686 39.20 -32.48 11.57
CA ARG A 686 38.63 -32.90 10.30
C ARG A 686 39.57 -33.91 9.66
N ARG A 687 39.24 -35.19 9.83
CA ARG A 687 39.66 -36.28 8.95
C ARG A 687 38.38 -36.98 8.51
N SER A 688 37.90 -36.64 7.34
CA SER A 688 37.75 -37.57 6.21
C SER A 688 36.95 -36.89 5.10
N THR A 689 37.39 -37.16 3.87
CA THR A 689 36.72 -36.94 2.58
C THR A 689 36.52 -35.50 2.10
N ALA A 690 37.54 -34.97 1.41
CA ALA A 690 37.35 -34.07 0.29
C ALA A 690 38.32 -34.49 -0.83
N GLU A 691 37.81 -35.19 -1.84
CA GLU A 691 38.39 -35.24 -3.18
C GLU A 691 37.24 -35.34 -4.19
N SER A 692 36.83 -34.22 -4.78
CA SER A 692 37.12 -33.97 -6.20
C SER A 692 36.55 -32.62 -6.65
N TRP A 693 37.50 -31.80 -7.11
CA TRP A 693 37.42 -30.91 -8.27
C TRP A 693 36.60 -29.61 -8.16
N ALA A 694 37.38 -28.54 -8.03
CA ALA A 694 37.07 -27.24 -8.60
C ALA A 694 37.09 -27.31 -10.14
N ALA A 695 36.13 -26.65 -10.81
CA ALA A 695 36.39 -25.51 -11.69
C ALA A 695 35.15 -25.07 -12.50
N ASN A 696 34.95 -23.75 -12.48
CA ASN A 696 34.36 -22.85 -13.48
C ASN A 696 32.84 -22.66 -13.63
N ASP A 697 32.43 -21.50 -13.09
CA ASP A 697 31.89 -20.34 -13.81
C ASP A 697 30.72 -20.56 -14.79
N ARG A 698 29.54 -20.09 -14.35
CA ARG A 698 28.83 -18.96 -15.00
C ARG A 698 27.67 -18.45 -14.13
N ASP A 699 27.64 -17.12 -13.94
CA ASP A 699 26.54 -16.27 -13.44
C ASP A 699 25.27 -16.47 -14.31
N PRO A 700 24.01 -16.36 -13.79
CA PRO A 700 23.40 -15.03 -13.62
C PRO A 700 22.37 -14.87 -12.48
N SER A 701 22.40 -13.70 -11.84
CA SER A 701 21.26 -12.88 -11.40
C SER A 701 19.84 -13.49 -11.44
N ILE A 702 19.29 -13.88 -10.27
CA ILE A 702 17.83 -14.03 -10.01
C ILE A 702 17.55 -13.68 -8.53
N PHE A 703 16.35 -13.14 -8.29
CA PHE A 703 15.62 -12.95 -7.03
C PHE A 703 15.72 -11.56 -6.37
N LEU A 704 14.64 -10.77 -6.46
CA LEU A 704 13.57 -10.76 -5.45
C LEU A 704 12.50 -9.71 -5.83
N ASN A 705 11.27 -10.15 -6.05
CA ASN A 705 10.08 -9.30 -5.95
C ASN A 705 8.90 -10.16 -5.48
N GLU A 706 8.67 -10.22 -4.17
CA GLU A 706 7.46 -10.78 -3.57
C GLU A 706 6.75 -9.68 -2.79
N SER A 707 5.48 -9.47 -3.14
CA SER A 707 4.52 -8.65 -2.40
C SER A 707 3.91 -9.46 -1.26
N PRO A 708 3.56 -8.85 -0.11
CA PRO A 708 3.00 -9.55 1.03
C PRO A 708 1.47 -9.47 1.01
N ASN A 709 0.80 -10.61 1.22
CA ASN A 709 -0.45 -10.70 1.96
C ASN A 709 -0.75 -12.16 2.28
N HIS A 710 -0.60 -12.54 3.55
CA HIS A 710 -1.61 -13.36 4.22
C HIS A 710 -1.38 -13.41 5.73
N THR A 711 -2.32 -12.81 6.45
CA THR A 711 -2.58 -13.01 7.87
C THR A 711 -3.24 -14.39 8.05
N ARG A 712 -2.67 -15.26 8.89
CA ARG A 712 -3.41 -16.39 9.47
C ARG A 712 -2.98 -16.58 10.93
N SER A 713 -3.95 -16.46 11.82
CA SER A 713 -3.85 -16.68 13.25
C SER A 713 -3.88 -18.18 13.58
N VAL A 714 -2.92 -18.68 14.37
CA VAL A 714 -3.11 -19.83 15.29
C VAL A 714 -2.16 -19.64 16.49
N ARG A 715 -2.63 -20.07 17.66
CA ARG A 715 -2.14 -19.84 19.03
C ARG A 715 -1.66 -21.19 19.63
N PHE A 716 -0.75 -21.12 20.62
CA PHE A 716 -0.29 -22.17 21.56
C PHE A 716 0.68 -23.23 20.99
N GLU A 717 1.96 -23.21 21.40
CA GLU A 717 2.57 -23.97 22.55
C GLU A 717 2.54 -25.49 22.27
N GLU A 718 3.54 -26.33 22.53
CA GLU A 718 4.91 -26.34 23.05
C GLU A 718 5.23 -27.86 23.09
N GLU A 719 6.44 -28.33 22.74
CA GLU A 719 7.09 -29.54 23.32
C GLU A 719 8.12 -30.15 22.34
N CYS A 720 9.39 -30.06 22.73
CA CYS A 720 10.34 -31.18 22.72
C CYS A 720 11.69 -30.69 23.26
N ALA A 721 11.96 -30.99 24.53
CA ALA A 721 13.09 -31.85 24.92
C ALA A 721 13.31 -31.81 26.45
N ASN A 722 12.87 -32.90 27.10
CA ASN A 722 13.25 -33.32 28.45
C ASN A 722 14.73 -33.74 28.51
N ASN A 723 15.39 -33.46 29.65
CA ASN A 723 15.97 -34.45 30.58
C ASN A 723 17.23 -33.92 31.29
N MET A 724 17.11 -33.65 32.60
CA MET A 724 18.05 -34.13 33.63
C MET A 724 17.50 -33.83 35.03
N GLU A 725 17.04 -34.89 35.70
CA GLU A 725 16.85 -34.99 37.17
C GLU A 725 18.20 -35.32 37.86
N PRO A 726 18.29 -35.44 39.21
CA PRO A 726 17.74 -34.58 40.27
C PRO A 726 18.81 -34.31 41.37
N ALA A 727 18.49 -33.53 42.42
CA ALA A 727 18.54 -33.98 43.82
C ALA A 727 18.45 -32.84 44.88
N ILE A 728 17.81 -33.21 46.00
CA ILE A 728 17.90 -32.71 47.40
C ILE A 728 17.26 -31.35 47.78
N HIS A 729 16.07 -31.36 48.41
CA HIS A 729 15.89 -31.32 49.88
C HIS A 729 14.40 -31.08 50.25
N ALA A 730 13.93 -31.86 51.23
CA ALA A 730 12.60 -31.79 51.82
C ALA A 730 12.48 -30.74 52.94
N SER A 731 11.29 -30.14 53.09
CA SER A 731 10.60 -29.83 54.37
C SER A 731 9.27 -29.10 54.07
N THR A 732 8.13 -29.79 54.15
CA THR A 732 7.12 -29.69 55.23
C THR A 732 6.60 -28.27 55.55
N HIS A 733 5.38 -27.94 55.13
CA HIS A 733 4.22 -27.85 56.05
C HIS A 733 2.89 -27.57 55.32
N ALA A 734 1.86 -28.24 55.82
CA ALA A 734 0.48 -28.25 55.38
C ALA A 734 -0.35 -27.06 55.90
N SER A 735 -1.46 -26.76 55.21
CA SER A 735 -2.80 -26.37 55.74
C SER A 735 -3.56 -25.65 54.61
N THR A 736 -4.53 -26.30 53.93
CA THR A 736 -6.00 -26.20 54.16
C THR A 736 -6.50 -24.75 54.23
N LYS A 737 -7.59 -24.30 53.60
CA LYS A 737 -8.76 -24.93 52.94
C LYS A 737 -9.61 -23.75 52.38
N GLU A 738 -10.45 -24.04 51.37
CA GLU A 738 -11.81 -23.51 51.11
C GLU A 738 -12.02 -21.96 51.07
N GLY A 739 -12.59 -21.33 50.05
CA GLY A 739 -13.61 -21.79 49.11
C GLY A 739 -14.88 -20.94 49.31
N VAL A 740 -15.29 -20.21 48.26
CA VAL A 740 -16.64 -20.01 47.70
C VAL A 740 -16.51 -18.99 46.58
#